data_AF-A0A934EII2-F1
#
_entry.id   AF-A0A934EII2-F1
#
_cell.length_a   1.000
_cell.length_b   1.000
_cell.length_c   1.000
_cell.angle_alpha   90.00
_cell.angle_beta   90.00
_cell.angle_gamma   90.00
#
_symmetry.space_group_name_H-M   'P 1'
#
loop_
_entity.id
_entity.type
_entity.pdbx_description
1 polymer ?
#
loop_
_entity_poly.entity_id
_entity_poly.type
_entity_poly.pdbx_seq_one_letter_code
_entity_poly.pdbx_strand_id
1 'polypeptide(L)'
;MKGERICFRVYFSLALLLLLLPVLVFANPEVIKTTAQNLNSLEKMKPNGEYNIEVFRDSKWQQAGSLAFDQFFSEKTVEIAPSATDETVRIKITQKGGHAAHIDAVFLGAVPPVEARGEDASLIMKKISQKDFDVMDASGKETELVFKATGTSSSLSITARIEGERISETPFQYPLANLYKKIDSRAKFYTYKLDSKENNASPFFKEYSVTGSGHPSGYTYGWVSNDGKSLHVKIDFTPDNTMDGPKDYAKVYVKTEAGIKEFKVSVPETRWGRPDFTYTDKVAYQHKVYDFEIPFTELGIKDAKKAAELQLAFAAYGTAAPSAPPSGGDFNPPSNNYLVVYGRGGGDIFGRLVDYAGNPVGAEITVSAAANSQTNPSAAYNRSTDQYFVVWEDQRSGGASDVYGQFVNSDGSLSGVNFVVSNAANWQHRPSVAYDSSADQYLVAWFDYRNSNYDIYGQLVDSNGTLSGGEIVVSTAAFGQLNPAVVYNSSTNQYLIVWYDSRNPANYDIYGQLINSNGSLSGANFVVSSAANGQLWPSAAYNSSTGQFLVAWTDDRSGLTYDIYGQVINANGTLSGNNFPVSIAANDQREPSVAYNSKTDQYLVVWRDNRSGTSWDIYGQYLTGAGAMSGGDFFIISSANSADVIPNINIGNYLVVYDLGGNSAWIIVGGLPACLQPLSGLIAWWPGDGDALDSAGTNHGTVMNGANFASGMVNQSFSLDGLDDYVSVPDAAGLNFGANEFSLSAWVNSTDYGSWRRIITKRGISGSTWYSLTLMNGIARLEVAPGMNCDSSVVVSDGQWHHLAVIRDNVTGFFRMFVDGVVQCSLATSGMTLNTAGAPLEFGKWASESYGGIYAGRIDDIQIYNRALSVSEIQAIYNASSAGLCGGPILTVKIDMPGGGTVKGGGISCPAISCSEGYEKGTVVTLTAAAKNSYRFKNWTGCTVPAGNVCTMLMNKSKTVTANFVGMYSISGKVVDQQGLPMPNVTVTLESLAGGGQPAISRLAVTDAYGKYKFTKLPNGTYKVSPGFTFNPLSRKVTVMDGNQGGVNFKLVY
;
A
#
# COMPACT_ATOMS: atom_id res chain seq x y z
N MET A 1 -35.50 63.46 19.38
CA MET A 1 -36.94 63.15 19.21
C MET A 1 -37.06 61.75 18.63
N LYS A 2 -37.76 60.85 19.36
CA LYS A 2 -38.24 59.48 19.01
C LYS A 2 -37.13 58.50 18.52
N GLY A 3 -36.66 57.51 19.29
CA GLY A 3 -37.39 56.45 19.99
C GLY A 3 -37.53 55.23 19.06
N GLU A 4 -37.35 53.96 19.41
CA GLU A 4 -36.88 53.22 20.59
C GLU A 4 -36.90 51.72 20.15
N ARG A 5 -36.28 50.77 20.89
CA ARG A 5 -36.38 49.27 20.78
C ARG A 5 -35.42 48.61 19.76
N ILE A 6 -34.57 47.62 20.08
CA ILE A 6 -34.59 46.57 21.11
C ILE A 6 -33.15 46.14 21.48
N CYS A 7 -32.97 45.92 22.78
CA CYS A 7 -31.89 45.25 23.47
C CYS A 7 -32.22 43.74 23.56
N PHE A 8 -31.31 42.82 23.25
CA PHE A 8 -31.10 41.52 23.94
C PHE A 8 -30.09 40.63 23.16
N ARG A 9 -29.15 39.99 23.90
CA ARG A 9 -28.15 38.96 23.51
C ARG A 9 -26.77 39.42 23.03
N VAL A 10 -26.02 40.08 23.92
CA VAL A 10 -24.55 39.91 24.02
C VAL A 10 -24.19 39.84 25.52
N TYR A 11 -24.62 38.78 26.19
CA TYR A 11 -24.17 38.39 27.54
C TYR A 11 -24.51 36.92 27.74
N PHE A 12 -23.79 36.01 27.08
CA PHE A 12 -23.68 34.59 27.46
C PHE A 12 -22.55 33.87 26.72
N SER A 13 -21.32 34.38 26.77
CA SER A 13 -20.13 33.60 26.37
C SER A 13 -18.85 33.94 27.15
N LEU A 14 -18.93 34.76 28.20
CA LEU A 14 -17.77 35.18 29.00
C LEU A 14 -17.63 34.43 30.34
N ALA A 15 -18.19 33.23 30.47
CA ALA A 15 -18.17 32.44 31.71
C ALA A 15 -17.62 31.01 31.56
N LEU A 16 -17.03 30.64 30.41
CA LEU A 16 -16.46 29.29 30.22
C LEU A 16 -14.98 29.25 29.79
N LEU A 17 -14.30 30.41 29.74
CA LEU A 17 -12.87 30.47 29.42
C LEU A 17 -11.96 30.61 30.67
N LEU A 18 -12.51 30.39 31.86
CA LEU A 18 -11.83 30.64 33.15
C LEU A 18 -11.68 29.39 34.03
N LEU A 19 -11.74 28.18 33.44
CA LEU A 19 -11.66 26.92 34.22
C LEU A 19 -10.63 25.89 33.73
N LEU A 20 -9.70 26.21 32.82
CA LEU A 20 -8.69 25.24 32.36
C LEU A 20 -7.27 25.82 32.21
N LEU A 21 -6.73 26.42 33.27
CA LEU A 21 -5.27 26.54 33.51
C LEU A 21 -5.07 26.33 35.02
N PRO A 22 -4.38 25.24 35.45
CA PRO A 22 -2.92 25.29 35.49
C PRO A 22 -2.21 23.92 35.36
N VAL A 23 -1.49 23.66 34.26
CA VAL A 23 -0.15 23.01 34.25
C VAL A 23 0.48 23.33 32.89
N LEU A 24 1.22 24.44 32.79
CA LEU A 24 2.21 24.69 31.73
C LEU A 24 2.97 25.97 32.13
N VAL A 25 3.84 25.83 33.12
CA VAL A 25 4.93 26.76 33.37
C VAL A 25 6.20 25.91 33.33
N PHE A 26 7.24 26.46 32.69
CA PHE A 26 8.57 25.89 32.40
C PHE A 26 8.73 25.18 31.03
N ALA A 27 8.57 25.96 29.95
CA ALA A 27 9.36 25.72 28.73
C ALA A 27 10.10 27.01 28.36
N ASN A 28 11.40 26.90 28.16
CA ASN A 28 12.36 27.99 28.01
C ASN A 28 12.20 28.71 26.65
N PRO A 29 12.09 30.06 26.59
CA PRO A 29 11.88 30.82 25.34
C PRO A 29 13.00 30.69 24.30
N GLU A 30 14.22 30.29 24.69
CA GLU A 30 15.29 29.99 23.73
C GLU A 30 15.04 28.69 22.95
N VAL A 31 14.38 27.69 23.54
CA VAL A 31 14.04 26.41 22.89
C VAL A 31 12.95 26.62 21.82
N ILE A 32 12.06 27.60 22.02
CA ILE A 32 11.00 27.95 21.05
C ILE A 32 11.59 28.65 19.82
N LYS A 33 12.67 29.43 19.97
CA LYS A 33 13.38 30.03 18.84
C LYS A 33 14.21 29.01 18.04
N THR A 34 14.83 28.02 18.69
CA THR A 34 15.52 26.92 17.98
C THR A 34 14.54 26.00 17.26
N THR A 35 13.36 25.75 17.84
CA THR A 35 12.33 24.89 17.23
C THR A 35 11.65 25.57 16.03
N ALA A 36 11.39 26.88 16.09
CA ALA A 36 10.83 27.63 14.97
C ALA A 36 11.83 27.92 13.83
N GLN A 37 13.15 27.92 14.11
CA GLN A 37 14.18 27.93 13.07
C GLN A 37 14.40 26.55 12.44
N ASN A 38 14.20 25.45 13.20
CA ASN A 38 14.30 24.09 12.66
C ASN A 38 13.04 23.62 11.88
N LEU A 39 11.88 24.24 12.10
CA LEU A 39 10.67 23.98 11.30
C LEU A 39 10.71 24.61 9.90
N ASN A 40 11.57 25.62 9.71
CA ASN A 40 11.89 26.19 8.40
C ASN A 40 13.18 25.60 7.78
N SER A 41 13.80 24.61 8.45
CA SER A 41 14.93 23.82 7.93
C SER A 41 14.54 22.38 7.58
N LEU A 42 13.27 22.15 7.22
CA LEU A 42 13.00 21.43 5.97
C LEU A 42 13.64 22.27 4.84
N GLU A 43 14.98 22.35 4.82
CA GLU A 43 15.67 22.47 3.55
C GLU A 43 15.04 21.37 2.72
N LYS A 44 14.27 21.78 1.71
CA LYS A 44 13.98 20.98 0.53
C LYS A 44 15.17 20.05 0.38
N MET A 45 14.96 18.74 0.63
CA MET A 45 15.98 17.75 0.29
C MET A 45 16.47 18.16 -1.09
N LYS A 46 17.74 18.55 -1.20
CA LYS A 46 18.27 18.96 -2.50
C LYS A 46 17.97 17.80 -3.44
N PRO A 47 17.40 18.05 -4.64
CA PRO A 47 17.11 16.98 -5.58
C PRO A 47 18.34 16.07 -5.73
N ASN A 48 18.15 14.77 -5.60
CA ASN A 48 19.22 13.78 -5.72
C ASN A 48 19.60 13.51 -7.19
N GLY A 49 18.92 14.20 -8.13
CA GLY A 49 19.34 14.48 -9.49
C GLY A 49 18.52 15.61 -10.09
N GLU A 50 19.14 16.59 -10.76
CA GLU A 50 18.45 17.66 -11.50
C GLU A 50 19.01 17.77 -12.91
N TYR A 51 18.15 17.76 -13.92
CA TYR A 51 18.50 17.92 -15.33
C TYR A 51 18.06 19.27 -15.86
N ASN A 52 19.00 20.06 -16.34
CA ASN A 52 18.75 21.23 -17.16
C ASN A 52 18.48 20.82 -18.59
N ILE A 53 17.45 21.42 -19.17
CA ILE A 53 17.00 21.16 -20.54
C ILE A 53 17.19 22.41 -21.37
N GLU A 54 17.93 22.30 -22.46
CA GLU A 54 18.11 23.34 -23.47
C GLU A 54 17.59 22.85 -24.82
N VAL A 55 17.07 23.76 -25.64
CA VAL A 55 16.57 23.49 -26.98
C VAL A 55 17.35 24.37 -27.97
N PHE A 56 17.74 23.79 -29.09
CA PHE A 56 18.46 24.54 -30.14
C PHE A 56 17.48 25.32 -31.01
N ARG A 57 17.58 26.65 -31.04
CA ARG A 57 16.74 27.57 -31.83
C ARG A 57 17.54 28.78 -32.30
N ASP A 58 17.23 29.31 -33.48
CA ASP A 58 17.92 30.47 -34.05
C ASP A 58 19.45 30.35 -34.05
N SER A 59 19.94 29.15 -34.34
CA SER A 59 21.37 28.78 -34.30
C SER A 59 22.05 28.91 -32.92
N LYS A 60 21.29 28.89 -31.81
CA LYS A 60 21.81 28.97 -30.43
C LYS A 60 21.07 28.00 -29.49
N TRP A 61 21.71 27.61 -28.40
CA TRP A 61 21.06 26.89 -27.30
C TRP A 61 20.28 27.87 -26.42
N GLN A 62 19.03 27.54 -26.12
CA GLN A 62 18.15 28.33 -25.25
C GLN A 62 17.61 27.43 -24.14
N GLN A 63 17.66 27.89 -22.89
CA GLN A 63 17.15 27.11 -21.75
C GLN A 63 15.63 26.98 -21.81
N ALA A 64 15.13 25.75 -21.65
CA ALA A 64 13.70 25.44 -21.65
C ALA A 64 13.16 25.10 -20.24
N GLY A 65 13.99 24.58 -19.35
CA GLY A 65 13.64 24.38 -17.94
C GLY A 65 14.62 23.47 -17.21
N SER A 66 14.23 23.05 -16.00
CA SER A 66 14.95 22.01 -15.25
C SER A 66 13.98 21.01 -14.62
N LEU A 67 14.41 19.75 -14.53
CA LEU A 67 13.65 18.64 -13.97
C LEU A 67 14.42 18.02 -12.81
N ALA A 68 13.89 18.17 -11.60
CA ALA A 68 14.46 17.66 -10.35
C ALA A 68 13.81 16.33 -9.96
N PHE A 69 14.61 15.30 -9.62
CA PHE A 69 14.18 13.94 -9.28
C PHE A 69 14.57 13.57 -7.84
N ASP A 70 13.71 12.79 -7.18
CA ASP A 70 13.85 12.27 -5.80
C ASP A 70 13.95 10.73 -5.78
N GLN A 71 13.89 10.10 -4.60
CA GLN A 71 14.25 8.69 -4.32
C GLN A 71 13.45 7.63 -5.10
N PHE A 72 12.45 7.99 -5.90
CA PHE A 72 11.56 7.06 -6.58
C PHE A 72 11.70 7.12 -8.11
N PHE A 73 11.36 5.99 -8.76
CA PHE A 73 11.16 5.94 -10.21
C PHE A 73 10.03 6.90 -10.60
N SER A 74 10.34 7.96 -11.35
CA SER A 74 9.35 8.97 -11.72
C SER A 74 9.58 9.53 -13.11
N GLU A 75 8.48 9.83 -13.82
CA GLU A 75 8.50 10.59 -15.06
C GLU A 75 8.22 12.07 -14.76
N LYS A 76 9.02 12.98 -15.33
CA LYS A 76 8.79 14.42 -15.26
C LYS A 76 8.83 15.04 -16.65
N THR A 77 8.08 16.12 -16.83
CA THR A 77 7.89 16.76 -18.13
C THR A 77 8.26 18.24 -18.10
N VAL A 78 8.85 18.74 -19.18
CA VAL A 78 9.09 20.17 -19.41
C VAL A 78 8.58 20.58 -20.79
N GLU A 79 7.95 21.75 -20.86
CA GLU A 79 7.51 22.32 -22.13
C GLU A 79 8.70 22.96 -22.88
N ILE A 80 8.89 22.48 -24.10
CA ILE A 80 9.82 22.93 -25.12
C ILE A 80 9.04 23.45 -26.34
N ALA A 81 8.86 24.76 -26.51
CA ALA A 81 8.19 25.32 -27.71
C ALA A 81 9.02 25.18 -29.01
N PRO A 82 8.88 24.13 -29.85
CA PRO A 82 9.79 23.92 -30.98
C PRO A 82 9.62 25.02 -32.05
N SER A 83 10.67 25.32 -32.81
CA SER A 83 10.53 26.24 -33.96
C SER A 83 9.67 25.58 -35.04
N ALA A 84 8.66 26.30 -35.54
CA ALA A 84 7.69 25.78 -36.51
C ALA A 84 8.29 25.47 -37.90
N THR A 85 9.57 25.81 -38.14
CA THR A 85 10.26 25.67 -39.43
C THR A 85 11.25 24.51 -39.49
N ASP A 86 11.53 23.83 -38.38
CA ASP A 86 12.65 22.88 -38.30
C ASP A 86 12.17 21.43 -38.50
N GLU A 87 12.78 20.69 -39.43
CA GLU A 87 12.49 19.27 -39.69
C GLU A 87 12.93 18.35 -38.54
N THR A 88 13.77 18.84 -37.63
CA THR A 88 14.28 18.12 -36.46
C THR A 88 14.36 19.04 -35.25
N VAL A 89 14.06 18.51 -34.06
CA VAL A 89 14.21 19.23 -32.80
C VAL A 89 15.45 18.69 -32.09
N ARG A 90 16.38 19.59 -31.76
CA ARG A 90 17.60 19.25 -31.02
C ARG A 90 17.47 19.72 -29.57
N ILE A 91 17.68 18.81 -28.64
CA ILE A 91 17.56 19.01 -27.20
C ILE A 91 18.90 18.65 -26.56
N LYS A 92 19.34 19.45 -25.61
CA LYS A 92 20.47 19.13 -24.75
C LYS A 92 19.97 18.94 -23.32
N ILE A 93 20.41 17.86 -22.70
CA ILE A 93 20.13 17.49 -21.33
C ILE A 93 21.44 17.52 -20.56
N THR A 94 21.53 18.34 -19.51
CA THR A 94 22.73 18.51 -18.67
C THR A 94 22.37 18.34 -17.20
N GLN A 95 22.98 17.38 -16.50
CA GLN A 95 22.77 17.22 -15.06
C GLN A 95 23.50 18.30 -14.24
N LYS A 96 22.81 18.93 -13.28
CA LYS A 96 23.31 20.11 -12.53
C LYS A 96 23.44 19.92 -11.02
N GLY A 97 22.89 18.86 -10.42
CA GLY A 97 23.05 18.55 -8.99
C GLY A 97 22.44 17.20 -8.63
N GLY A 98 22.99 16.53 -7.60
CA GLY A 98 22.66 15.14 -7.23
C GLY A 98 23.09 14.14 -8.32
N HIS A 99 23.90 13.12 -8.02
CA HIS A 99 24.51 12.28 -9.05
C HIS A 99 23.88 10.88 -9.14
N ALA A 100 22.70 10.69 -8.52
CA ALA A 100 22.05 9.39 -8.37
C ALA A 100 20.90 9.16 -9.35
N ALA A 101 20.42 10.19 -10.05
CA ALA A 101 19.39 10.03 -11.09
C ALA A 101 19.99 9.46 -12.38
N HIS A 102 19.41 8.35 -12.84
CA HIS A 102 19.69 7.68 -14.10
C HIS A 102 18.47 7.76 -15.00
N ILE A 103 18.68 8.11 -16.27
CA ILE A 103 17.59 8.31 -17.23
C ILE A 103 17.20 6.96 -17.81
N ASP A 104 15.97 6.54 -17.58
CA ASP A 104 15.36 5.37 -18.19
C ASP A 104 14.91 5.67 -19.61
N ALA A 105 14.17 6.76 -19.80
CA ALA A 105 13.63 7.08 -21.12
C ALA A 105 13.47 8.58 -21.34
N VAL A 106 13.59 9.01 -22.59
CA VAL A 106 13.33 10.41 -22.99
C VAL A 106 12.41 10.42 -24.21
N PHE A 107 11.33 11.18 -24.14
CA PHE A 107 10.38 11.32 -25.24
C PHE A 107 10.01 12.77 -25.48
N LEU A 108 9.85 13.14 -26.75
CA LEU A 108 9.17 14.38 -27.16
C LEU A 108 7.73 14.02 -27.54
N GLY A 109 6.79 14.22 -26.61
CA GLY A 109 5.46 13.59 -26.68
C GLY A 109 5.55 12.07 -26.57
N ALA A 110 5.12 11.37 -27.61
CA ALA A 110 5.25 9.91 -27.73
C ALA A 110 6.43 9.50 -28.64
N VAL A 111 7.23 10.46 -29.11
CA VAL A 111 8.29 10.21 -30.08
C VAL A 111 9.63 10.06 -29.34
N PRO A 112 10.30 8.89 -29.42
CA PRO A 112 11.64 8.74 -28.86
C PRO A 112 12.66 9.53 -29.70
N PRO A 113 13.87 9.79 -29.19
CA PRO A 113 14.93 10.34 -30.02
C PRO A 113 15.21 9.42 -31.21
N VAL A 114 15.68 9.99 -32.32
CA VAL A 114 16.11 9.24 -33.50
C VAL A 114 17.63 9.20 -33.63
N GLU A 115 18.32 10.09 -32.94
CA GLU A 115 19.77 10.21 -32.92
C GLU A 115 20.20 10.81 -31.58
N ALA A 116 21.29 10.32 -31.02
CA ALA A 116 22.04 10.96 -29.95
C ALA A 116 23.40 11.40 -30.50
N ARG A 117 23.97 12.49 -29.98
CA ARG A 117 25.27 13.01 -30.41
C ARG A 117 26.22 13.11 -29.22
N GLY A 118 27.48 12.70 -29.44
CA GLY A 118 28.52 12.65 -28.41
C GLY A 118 29.14 11.25 -28.26
N GLU A 119 29.94 11.07 -27.20
CA GLU A 119 30.44 9.75 -26.81
C GLU A 119 29.27 8.82 -26.44
N ASP A 120 29.41 7.52 -26.72
CA ASP A 120 28.40 6.48 -26.42
C ASP A 120 27.03 6.63 -27.11
N ALA A 121 26.88 7.48 -28.14
CA ALA A 121 25.61 7.77 -28.82
C ALA A 121 24.76 6.53 -29.18
N SER A 122 25.36 5.43 -29.65
CA SER A 122 24.65 4.19 -29.98
C SER A 122 24.11 3.44 -28.76
N LEU A 123 24.80 3.54 -27.62
CA LEU A 123 24.39 2.96 -26.35
C LEU A 123 23.30 3.82 -25.68
N ILE A 124 23.46 5.15 -25.74
CA ILE A 124 22.46 6.12 -25.29
C ILE A 124 21.12 5.84 -25.98
N MET A 125 21.14 5.75 -27.30
CA MET A 125 19.95 5.49 -28.11
C MET A 125 19.25 4.16 -27.79
N LYS A 126 19.98 3.13 -27.37
CA LYS A 126 19.37 1.86 -26.95
C LYS A 126 18.62 2.01 -25.62
N LYS A 127 19.26 2.67 -24.66
CA LYS A 127 18.75 2.82 -23.29
C LYS A 127 17.53 3.74 -23.21
N ILE A 128 17.61 4.93 -23.80
CA ILE A 128 16.60 5.97 -23.52
C ILE A 128 15.38 5.96 -24.46
N SER A 129 15.34 5.05 -25.44
CA SER A 129 14.31 5.06 -26.50
C SER A 129 13.02 4.35 -26.13
N GLN A 130 13.00 3.62 -25.01
CA GLN A 130 11.86 2.87 -24.50
C GLN A 130 11.82 2.98 -22.96
N LYS A 131 10.64 2.80 -22.37
CA LYS A 131 10.49 2.68 -20.91
C LYS A 131 10.59 1.20 -20.56
N ASP A 132 11.81 0.70 -20.42
CA ASP A 132 12.10 -0.72 -20.24
C ASP A 132 12.97 -1.01 -19.01
N PHE A 133 13.18 0.00 -18.16
CA PHE A 133 13.99 -0.07 -16.94
C PHE A 133 15.49 -0.28 -17.21
N ASP A 134 15.97 -0.11 -18.45
CA ASP A 134 17.38 -0.10 -18.86
C ASP A 134 17.98 1.32 -18.83
N VAL A 135 18.37 1.75 -17.64
CA VAL A 135 18.75 3.15 -17.41
C VAL A 135 20.16 3.52 -17.91
N MET A 136 20.32 4.79 -18.26
CA MET A 136 21.56 5.44 -18.64
C MET A 136 22.15 6.26 -17.49
N ASP A 137 23.49 6.18 -17.30
CA ASP A 137 24.22 7.14 -16.47
C ASP A 137 24.36 8.50 -17.18
N ALA A 138 23.66 9.49 -16.66
CA ALA A 138 23.69 10.87 -17.12
C ALA A 138 24.54 11.78 -16.20
N SER A 139 25.18 11.22 -15.16
CA SER A 139 25.93 11.97 -14.15
C SER A 139 27.06 12.80 -14.74
N GLY A 140 26.92 14.12 -14.65
CA GLY A 140 27.92 15.08 -15.11
C GLY A 140 28.13 15.09 -16.63
N LYS A 141 27.25 14.41 -17.39
CA LYS A 141 27.31 14.35 -18.85
C LYS A 141 26.31 15.34 -19.45
N GLU A 142 26.69 15.89 -20.59
CA GLU A 142 25.78 16.58 -21.49
C GLU A 142 25.39 15.62 -22.61
N THR A 143 24.09 15.40 -22.81
CA THR A 143 23.60 14.55 -23.89
C THR A 143 22.78 15.39 -24.85
N GLU A 144 23.18 15.40 -26.12
CA GLU A 144 22.41 16.01 -27.19
C GLU A 144 21.57 14.95 -27.90
N LEU A 145 20.26 15.17 -27.97
CA LEU A 145 19.26 14.30 -28.57
C LEU A 145 18.57 15.00 -29.74
N VAL A 146 18.37 14.27 -30.83
CA VAL A 146 17.65 14.73 -32.02
C VAL A 146 16.35 13.96 -32.14
N PHE A 147 15.26 14.70 -32.30
CA PHE A 147 13.93 14.17 -32.52
C PHE A 147 13.47 14.55 -33.93
N LYS A 148 12.73 13.67 -34.60
CA LYS A 148 12.03 14.06 -35.83
C LYS A 148 10.88 15.00 -35.48
N ALA A 149 10.76 16.12 -36.19
CA ALA A 149 9.66 17.05 -35.99
C ALA A 149 8.39 16.51 -36.67
N THR A 150 7.77 15.48 -36.08
CA THR A 150 6.48 14.97 -36.53
C THR A 150 5.37 15.56 -35.66
N GLY A 151 4.77 16.66 -36.12
CA GLY A 151 3.50 17.17 -35.58
C GLY A 151 3.52 17.62 -34.12
N THR A 152 3.85 18.89 -33.89
CA THR A 152 3.41 19.75 -32.76
C THR A 152 3.59 19.32 -31.30
N SER A 153 4.31 18.25 -30.96
CA SER A 153 4.56 17.96 -29.54
C SER A 153 5.57 18.94 -28.94
N SER A 154 5.16 19.73 -27.95
CA SER A 154 6.01 20.66 -27.22
C SER A 154 6.47 20.11 -25.88
N SER A 155 6.10 18.90 -25.46
CA SER A 155 6.44 18.40 -24.12
C SER A 155 7.55 17.36 -24.18
N LEU A 156 8.69 17.63 -23.52
CA LEU A 156 9.76 16.66 -23.30
C LEU A 156 9.51 15.93 -21.99
N SER A 157 9.34 14.61 -22.02
CA SER A 157 9.34 13.76 -20.83
C SER A 157 10.70 13.11 -20.61
N ILE A 158 11.14 13.09 -19.35
CA ILE A 158 12.29 12.33 -18.87
C ILE A 158 11.78 11.42 -17.76
N THR A 159 11.93 10.11 -17.98
CA THR A 159 11.76 9.10 -16.94
C THR A 159 13.12 8.85 -16.34
N ALA A 160 13.25 9.05 -15.03
CA ALA A 160 14.50 8.79 -14.33
C ALA A 160 14.26 8.10 -12.99
N ARG A 161 15.26 7.32 -12.56
CA ARG A 161 15.25 6.61 -11.28
C ARG A 161 16.49 6.94 -10.49
N ILE A 162 16.36 6.88 -9.17
CA ILE A 162 17.52 6.88 -8.30
C ILE A 162 18.03 5.46 -8.18
N GLU A 163 19.20 5.22 -8.76
CA GLU A 163 20.03 4.11 -8.33
C GLU A 163 20.97 4.66 -7.26
N GLY A 164 21.24 3.89 -6.20
CA GLY A 164 22.31 4.27 -5.28
C GLY A 164 23.57 4.56 -6.10
N GLU A 165 24.23 5.70 -5.84
CA GLU A 165 25.54 6.04 -6.41
C GLU A 165 26.58 5.01 -5.93
N ARG A 166 26.56 3.80 -6.48
CA ARG A 166 27.57 2.80 -6.19
C ARG A 166 28.57 2.78 -7.31
N ILE A 167 29.41 3.80 -7.32
CA ILE A 167 30.76 3.60 -7.83
C ILE A 167 31.54 2.84 -6.75
N SER A 168 32.20 1.74 -7.14
CA SER A 168 33.03 0.85 -6.32
C SER A 168 33.49 1.43 -4.96
N GLU A 169 32.83 1.05 -3.87
CA GLU A 169 33.22 1.46 -2.50
C GLU A 169 34.45 0.71 -1.97
N THR A 170 34.80 -0.42 -2.61
CA THR A 170 35.98 -1.26 -2.36
C THR A 170 36.80 -1.39 -3.65
N PRO A 171 38.13 -1.53 -3.59
CA PRO A 171 38.93 -1.62 -4.82
C PRO A 171 38.94 -3.00 -5.50
N PHE A 172 38.34 -4.03 -4.90
CA PHE A 172 38.11 -5.35 -5.52
C PHE A 172 36.61 -5.68 -5.55
N GLN A 173 36.13 -6.26 -6.66
CA GLN A 173 34.71 -6.56 -6.90
C GLN A 173 34.46 -8.01 -7.38
N TYR A 174 33.29 -8.56 -7.02
CA TYR A 174 32.71 -9.76 -7.63
C TYR A 174 31.47 -9.38 -8.46
N PRO A 175 31.61 -8.96 -9.73
CA PRO A 175 30.51 -8.44 -10.52
C PRO A 175 29.50 -9.54 -10.89
N LEU A 176 28.24 -9.20 -11.14
CA LEU A 176 27.28 -10.12 -11.78
C LEU A 176 27.43 -10.07 -13.31
N ALA A 177 27.08 -11.15 -14.01
CA ALA A 177 26.95 -11.10 -15.46
C ALA A 177 25.90 -10.04 -15.85
N ASN A 178 26.31 -9.08 -16.69
CA ASN A 178 25.48 -8.00 -17.26
C ASN A 178 25.02 -6.86 -16.34
N LEU A 179 25.48 -6.80 -15.08
CA LEU A 179 25.22 -5.65 -14.19
C LEU A 179 26.53 -4.99 -13.76
N TYR A 180 27.06 -4.08 -14.58
CA TYR A 180 27.89 -3.00 -14.04
C TYR A 180 27.95 -1.73 -14.91
N LYS A 181 27.91 -0.58 -14.24
CA LYS A 181 28.40 0.71 -14.76
C LYS A 181 29.92 0.74 -14.64
N LYS A 182 30.64 0.75 -15.76
CA LYS A 182 32.13 0.84 -15.88
C LYS A 182 32.82 1.54 -14.69
N ILE A 183 33.88 0.94 -14.13
CA ILE A 183 34.69 1.59 -13.06
C ILE A 183 35.16 2.94 -13.59
N ASP A 184 34.83 4.00 -12.86
CA ASP A 184 35.19 5.37 -13.20
C ASP A 184 35.97 6.07 -12.07
N SER A 185 36.30 7.35 -12.28
CA SER A 185 37.21 8.11 -11.44
C SER A 185 36.76 8.23 -9.98
N ARG A 186 35.48 7.91 -9.69
CA ARG A 186 34.83 7.96 -8.37
C ARG A 186 35.03 6.66 -7.55
N ALA A 187 35.53 5.58 -8.16
CA ALA A 187 35.82 4.31 -7.45
C ALA A 187 36.99 4.45 -6.47
N LYS A 188 37.01 3.62 -5.42
CA LYS A 188 38.21 3.42 -4.62
C LYS A 188 39.21 2.54 -5.36
N PHE A 189 40.49 2.90 -5.25
CA PHE A 189 41.62 2.17 -5.84
C PHE A 189 42.63 1.85 -4.75
N TYR A 190 43.27 0.68 -4.84
CA TYR A 190 44.51 0.38 -4.12
C TYR A 190 45.66 1.23 -4.70
N THR A 191 46.63 1.57 -3.87
CA THR A 191 47.84 2.30 -4.31
C THR A 191 49.02 1.34 -4.39
N TYR A 192 49.57 1.17 -5.59
CA TYR A 192 50.76 0.37 -5.86
C TYR A 192 51.96 1.28 -6.21
N LYS A 193 53.08 1.09 -5.52
CA LYS A 193 54.31 1.87 -5.77
C LYS A 193 55.20 1.15 -6.78
N LEU A 194 55.53 1.79 -7.91
CA LEU A 194 56.33 1.17 -8.97
C LEU A 194 57.76 0.81 -8.55
N ASP A 195 58.31 1.48 -7.53
CA ASP A 195 59.63 1.20 -6.97
C ASP A 195 59.61 0.10 -5.88
N SER A 196 58.43 -0.43 -5.55
CA SER A 196 58.30 -1.50 -4.57
C SER A 196 58.90 -2.80 -5.11
N LYS A 197 60.04 -3.20 -4.54
CA LYS A 197 60.59 -4.56 -4.66
C LYS A 197 59.92 -5.47 -3.65
N GLU A 198 58.58 -5.54 -3.63
CA GLU A 198 57.92 -6.46 -2.71
C GLU A 198 58.22 -7.91 -3.11
N ASN A 199 58.72 -8.67 -2.15
CA ASN A 199 58.86 -10.11 -2.26
C ASN A 199 57.45 -10.70 -2.38
N ASN A 200 57.19 -11.50 -3.42
CA ASN A 200 55.93 -12.21 -3.73
C ASN A 200 55.37 -13.16 -2.62
N ALA A 201 55.81 -13.04 -1.36
CA ALA A 201 55.43 -13.93 -0.27
C ALA A 201 54.05 -13.61 0.33
N SER A 202 53.50 -12.40 0.13
CA SER A 202 52.18 -12.00 0.65
C SER A 202 51.34 -11.34 -0.44
N PRO A 203 50.01 -11.56 -0.44
CA PRO A 203 49.12 -11.01 -1.44
C PRO A 203 48.93 -9.49 -1.26
N PHE A 204 48.86 -8.77 -2.38
CA PHE A 204 48.55 -7.34 -2.46
C PHE A 204 47.12 -7.02 -2.00
N PHE A 205 46.17 -7.94 -2.24
CA PHE A 205 44.84 -7.91 -1.62
C PHE A 205 44.36 -9.34 -1.32
N LYS A 206 43.44 -9.47 -0.36
CA LYS A 206 42.78 -10.73 0.00
C LYS A 206 41.33 -10.44 0.32
N GLU A 207 40.39 -11.05 -0.41
CA GLU A 207 38.95 -10.77 -0.31
C GLU A 207 38.15 -12.06 -0.18
N TYR A 208 37.23 -12.15 0.78
CA TYR A 208 36.42 -13.37 0.97
C TYR A 208 35.12 -13.33 0.14
N SER A 209 34.65 -14.48 -0.33
CA SER A 209 33.31 -14.61 -0.93
C SER A 209 32.62 -15.91 -0.54
N VAL A 210 31.30 -15.82 -0.31
CA VAL A 210 30.40 -16.93 0.03
C VAL A 210 29.58 -17.29 -1.20
N THR A 211 29.62 -18.54 -1.64
CA THR A 211 28.96 -18.97 -2.89
C THR A 211 27.61 -19.65 -2.61
N GLY A 212 26.62 -19.49 -3.50
CA GLY A 212 25.25 -19.98 -3.28
C GLY A 212 24.91 -21.33 -3.92
N SER A 213 25.82 -21.95 -4.69
CA SER A 213 25.47 -22.96 -5.70
C SER A 213 26.46 -24.16 -5.79
N GLY A 214 26.86 -24.75 -4.66
CA GLY A 214 27.70 -25.95 -4.65
C GLY A 214 29.19 -25.71 -4.94
N HIS A 215 29.60 -24.44 -5.07
CA HIS A 215 30.99 -24.02 -5.08
C HIS A 215 31.55 -23.88 -3.64
N PRO A 216 32.87 -23.97 -3.44
CA PRO A 216 33.49 -23.71 -2.15
C PRO A 216 33.50 -22.20 -1.85
N SER A 217 33.11 -21.80 -0.65
CA SER A 217 33.36 -20.43 -0.17
C SER A 217 34.85 -20.27 0.14
N GLY A 218 35.43 -19.12 -0.17
CA GLY A 218 36.89 -18.98 -0.14
C GLY A 218 37.39 -17.56 -0.35
N TYR A 219 38.69 -17.40 -0.22
CA TYR A 219 39.37 -16.13 -0.45
C TYR A 219 39.86 -16.01 -1.89
N THR A 220 39.69 -14.84 -2.47
CA THR A 220 40.41 -14.41 -3.67
C THR A 220 41.66 -13.67 -3.26
N TYR A 221 42.79 -14.03 -3.85
CA TYR A 221 44.08 -13.43 -3.56
C TYR A 221 44.62 -12.73 -4.79
N GLY A 222 45.12 -11.51 -4.62
CA GLY A 222 45.77 -10.75 -5.68
C GLY A 222 47.23 -10.50 -5.41
N TRP A 223 48.09 -10.60 -6.42
CA TRP A 223 49.48 -10.14 -6.36
C TRP A 223 49.75 -9.17 -7.49
N VAL A 224 50.51 -8.11 -7.19
CA VAL A 224 50.90 -7.09 -8.17
C VAL A 224 52.41 -6.93 -8.13
N SER A 225 53.05 -6.96 -9.30
CA SER A 225 54.48 -6.74 -9.45
C SER A 225 54.77 -6.05 -10.79
N ASN A 226 56.02 -5.64 -11.02
CA ASN A 226 56.43 -5.08 -12.31
C ASN A 226 57.91 -5.40 -12.62
N ASP A 227 58.29 -5.39 -13.89
CA ASP A 227 59.66 -5.65 -14.35
C ASP A 227 60.33 -4.41 -15.00
N GLY A 228 59.73 -3.24 -14.82
CA GLY A 228 60.13 -1.99 -15.46
C GLY A 228 59.67 -1.82 -16.91
N LYS A 229 58.99 -2.82 -17.51
CA LYS A 229 58.39 -2.77 -18.85
C LYS A 229 56.89 -3.07 -18.85
N SER A 230 56.44 -3.96 -17.96
CA SER A 230 55.05 -4.40 -17.83
C SER A 230 54.63 -4.45 -16.35
N LEU A 231 53.34 -4.24 -16.11
CA LEU A 231 52.67 -4.54 -14.84
C LEU A 231 52.18 -6.00 -14.89
N HIS A 232 52.54 -6.78 -13.88
CA HIS A 232 52.15 -8.18 -13.74
C HIS A 232 51.15 -8.32 -12.59
N VAL A 233 49.97 -8.89 -12.87
CA VAL A 233 48.94 -9.15 -11.86
C VAL A 233 48.55 -10.61 -11.86
N LYS A 234 48.51 -11.24 -10.69
CA LYS A 234 47.93 -12.58 -10.50
C LYS A 234 46.69 -12.48 -9.63
N ILE A 235 45.59 -13.11 -10.04
CA ILE A 235 44.36 -13.23 -9.24
C ILE A 235 44.05 -14.72 -9.09
N ASP A 236 44.17 -15.22 -7.87
CA ASP A 236 43.83 -16.59 -7.48
C ASP A 236 42.40 -16.59 -6.91
N PHE A 237 41.44 -17.03 -7.73
CA PHE A 237 40.00 -17.01 -7.43
C PHE A 237 39.56 -18.39 -6.92
N THR A 238 40.02 -18.75 -5.70
CA THR A 238 39.76 -20.06 -5.07
C THR A 238 38.29 -20.49 -4.95
N PRO A 239 37.29 -19.59 -4.85
CA PRO A 239 35.87 -19.97 -4.84
C PRO A 239 35.37 -20.62 -6.13
N ASP A 240 35.96 -20.28 -7.28
CA ASP A 240 35.51 -20.77 -8.58
C ASP A 240 36.24 -22.07 -8.96
N ASN A 241 35.62 -23.19 -8.61
CA ASN A 241 36.12 -24.55 -8.85
C ASN A 241 35.51 -25.21 -10.11
N THR A 242 34.90 -24.45 -11.01
CA THR A 242 34.38 -24.94 -12.29
C THR A 242 35.06 -24.27 -13.47
N MET A 243 35.02 -24.94 -14.62
CA MET A 243 35.59 -24.43 -15.87
C MET A 243 34.45 -24.04 -16.81
N ASP A 244 33.91 -22.83 -16.65
CA ASP A 244 32.69 -22.41 -17.36
C ASP A 244 32.97 -21.60 -18.65
N GLY A 245 34.18 -21.76 -19.20
CA GLY A 245 34.56 -21.27 -20.52
C GLY A 245 34.58 -19.73 -20.62
N PRO A 246 33.97 -19.11 -21.65
CA PRO A 246 34.04 -17.66 -21.90
C PRO A 246 33.28 -16.80 -20.89
N LYS A 247 32.50 -17.41 -19.99
CA LYS A 247 31.72 -16.71 -18.96
C LYS A 247 32.62 -16.20 -17.84
N ASP A 248 33.69 -16.92 -17.51
CA ASP A 248 34.61 -16.55 -16.43
C ASP A 248 35.61 -15.51 -16.93
N TYR A 249 35.81 -14.46 -16.14
CA TYR A 249 36.78 -13.43 -16.48
C TYR A 249 37.32 -12.74 -15.23
N ALA A 250 38.48 -12.13 -15.39
CA ALA A 250 38.97 -11.12 -14.46
C ALA A 250 39.28 -9.82 -15.19
N LYS A 251 39.29 -8.72 -14.43
CA LYS A 251 39.66 -7.40 -14.93
C LYS A 251 40.63 -6.71 -13.97
N VAL A 252 41.57 -5.99 -14.56
CA VAL A 252 42.44 -5.02 -13.88
C VAL A 252 42.09 -3.64 -14.41
N TYR A 253 41.87 -2.71 -13.49
CA TYR A 253 41.59 -1.31 -13.76
C TYR A 253 42.75 -0.45 -13.29
N VAL A 254 43.26 0.41 -14.16
CA VAL A 254 44.36 1.33 -13.84
C VAL A 254 43.91 2.76 -14.07
N LYS A 255 43.91 3.56 -13.01
CA LYS A 255 43.62 5.00 -13.11
C LYS A 255 44.87 5.74 -13.58
N THR A 256 44.79 6.33 -14.77
CA THR A 256 45.86 7.11 -15.41
C THR A 256 45.46 8.58 -15.54
N GLU A 257 46.40 9.46 -15.91
CA GLU A 257 46.08 10.88 -16.21
C GLU A 257 45.07 11.03 -17.36
N ALA A 258 45.01 10.07 -18.28
CA ALA A 258 44.07 10.05 -19.40
C ALA A 258 42.71 9.40 -19.04
N GLY A 259 42.49 9.04 -17.78
CA GLY A 259 41.31 8.32 -17.31
C GLY A 259 41.60 6.88 -16.90
N ILE A 260 40.56 6.09 -16.63
CA ILE A 260 40.69 4.69 -16.21
C ILE A 260 40.76 3.77 -17.43
N LYS A 261 41.82 2.98 -17.48
CA LYS A 261 41.99 1.90 -18.45
C LYS A 261 41.54 0.58 -17.85
N GLU A 262 40.80 -0.20 -18.65
CA GLU A 262 40.30 -1.53 -18.31
C GLU A 262 41.10 -2.57 -19.11
N PHE A 263 41.56 -3.61 -18.42
CA PHE A 263 42.25 -4.75 -19.01
C PHE A 263 41.51 -6.01 -18.60
N LYS A 264 40.91 -6.71 -19.57
CA LYS A 264 40.12 -7.92 -19.33
C LYS A 264 40.88 -9.16 -19.80
N VAL A 265 40.80 -10.23 -18.99
CA VAL A 265 41.32 -11.55 -19.34
C VAL A 265 40.19 -12.58 -19.18
N SER A 266 39.96 -13.37 -20.21
CA SER A 266 39.00 -14.49 -20.23
C SER A 266 39.41 -15.51 -21.31
N VAL A 267 38.72 -16.64 -21.40
CA VAL A 267 39.03 -17.66 -22.43
C VAL A 267 39.05 -17.09 -23.87
N PRO A 268 38.13 -16.21 -24.30
CA PRO A 268 38.20 -15.58 -25.63
C PRO A 268 39.11 -14.35 -25.69
N GLU A 269 39.56 -13.81 -24.56
CA GLU A 269 40.27 -12.52 -24.49
C GLU A 269 41.59 -12.69 -23.73
N THR A 270 42.66 -13.00 -24.46
CA THR A 270 43.98 -13.32 -23.89
C THR A 270 45.07 -12.29 -24.25
N ARG A 271 44.66 -11.08 -24.67
CA ARG A 271 45.61 -10.05 -25.15
C ARG A 271 46.58 -9.58 -24.07
N TRP A 272 46.10 -9.45 -22.83
CA TRP A 272 46.87 -8.92 -21.70
C TRP A 272 47.11 -9.98 -20.63
N GLY A 273 47.01 -11.27 -20.98
CA GLY A 273 47.07 -12.34 -19.99
C GLY A 273 46.32 -13.59 -20.42
N ARG A 274 46.20 -14.57 -19.52
CA ARG A 274 45.39 -15.77 -19.75
C ARG A 274 44.76 -16.27 -18.44
N PRO A 275 43.56 -16.85 -18.49
CA PRO A 275 43.05 -17.64 -17.39
C PRO A 275 43.74 -19.02 -17.36
N ASP A 276 43.84 -19.60 -16.18
CA ASP A 276 44.29 -20.96 -15.91
C ASP A 276 43.32 -21.62 -14.92
N PHE A 277 43.33 -22.94 -14.87
CA PHE A 277 42.51 -23.74 -13.94
C PHE A 277 43.41 -24.80 -13.31
N THR A 278 43.88 -24.53 -12.09
CA THR A 278 45.04 -25.23 -11.54
C THR A 278 44.96 -25.39 -10.02
N TYR A 279 45.93 -26.12 -9.46
CA TYR A 279 46.15 -26.21 -8.02
C TYR A 279 47.13 -25.12 -7.59
N THR A 280 46.84 -24.48 -6.46
CA THR A 280 47.76 -23.59 -5.76
C THR A 280 47.96 -24.09 -4.34
N ASP A 281 48.83 -23.45 -3.56
CA ASP A 281 49.03 -23.76 -2.15
C ASP A 281 47.87 -23.25 -1.26
N LYS A 282 46.86 -22.60 -1.84
CA LYS A 282 45.75 -21.98 -1.10
C LYS A 282 44.61 -22.95 -0.80
N VAL A 283 44.32 -23.86 -1.72
CA VAL A 283 43.24 -24.83 -1.59
C VAL A 283 43.60 -26.18 -2.23
N ALA A 284 43.01 -27.26 -1.72
CA ALA A 284 43.32 -28.63 -2.14
C ALA A 284 42.56 -29.10 -3.40
N TYR A 285 41.97 -28.19 -4.17
CA TYR A 285 41.19 -28.47 -5.37
C TYR A 285 41.57 -27.51 -6.51
N GLN A 286 41.28 -27.91 -7.76
CA GLN A 286 41.50 -27.04 -8.92
C GLN A 286 40.50 -25.89 -8.92
N HIS A 287 41.00 -24.68 -9.18
CA HIS A 287 40.22 -23.46 -9.21
C HIS A 287 40.78 -22.49 -10.25
N LYS A 288 40.05 -21.40 -10.50
CA LYS A 288 40.44 -20.38 -11.46
C LYS A 288 41.57 -19.50 -10.96
N VAL A 289 42.55 -19.29 -11.84
CA VAL A 289 43.63 -18.32 -11.65
C VAL A 289 43.73 -17.45 -12.90
N TYR A 290 43.96 -16.16 -12.73
CA TYR A 290 44.12 -15.22 -13.83
C TYR A 290 45.50 -14.57 -13.76
N ASP A 291 46.24 -14.67 -14.85
CA ASP A 291 47.53 -14.01 -15.02
C ASP A 291 47.40 -12.85 -16.01
N PHE A 292 47.87 -11.67 -15.62
CA PHE A 292 47.92 -10.47 -16.46
C PHE A 292 49.36 -10.01 -16.70
N GLU A 293 49.65 -9.62 -17.93
CA GLU A 293 50.84 -8.86 -18.35
C GLU A 293 50.37 -7.62 -19.13
N ILE A 294 50.45 -6.45 -18.49
CA ILE A 294 49.97 -5.18 -19.04
C ILE A 294 51.18 -4.29 -19.37
N PRO A 295 51.53 -4.08 -20.65
CA PRO A 295 52.66 -3.26 -21.04
C PRO A 295 52.54 -1.81 -20.53
N PHE A 296 53.62 -1.23 -20.02
CA PHE A 296 53.64 0.18 -19.60
C PHE A 296 53.32 1.17 -20.72
N THR A 297 53.57 0.78 -21.98
CA THR A 297 53.14 1.54 -23.16
C THR A 297 51.62 1.64 -23.25
N GLU A 298 50.88 0.58 -22.90
CA GLU A 298 49.41 0.59 -22.82
C GLU A 298 48.92 1.46 -21.65
N LEU A 299 49.76 1.72 -20.65
CA LEU A 299 49.48 2.63 -19.53
C LEU A 299 49.92 4.08 -19.79
N GLY A 300 50.63 4.36 -20.88
CA GLY A 300 51.17 5.68 -21.19
C GLY A 300 52.44 6.05 -20.40
N ILE A 301 53.09 5.08 -19.76
CA ILE A 301 54.29 5.29 -18.93
C ILE A 301 55.54 5.17 -19.81
N LYS A 302 56.27 6.28 -19.99
CA LYS A 302 57.44 6.35 -20.89
C LYS A 302 58.79 6.09 -20.20
N ASP A 303 58.89 6.35 -18.90
CA ASP A 303 60.11 6.14 -18.13
C ASP A 303 59.75 5.78 -16.68
N ALA A 304 59.93 4.52 -16.30
CA ALA A 304 59.52 4.00 -14.98
C ALA A 304 60.31 4.60 -13.80
N LYS A 305 61.31 5.44 -14.06
CA LYS A 305 62.32 5.86 -13.07
C LYS A 305 62.07 7.20 -12.36
N LYS A 306 60.95 7.90 -12.60
CA LYS A 306 60.57 9.06 -11.78
C LYS A 306 59.06 9.15 -11.60
N ALA A 307 58.63 8.84 -10.37
CA ALA A 307 57.35 9.21 -9.76
C ALA A 307 56.08 8.72 -10.47
N ALA A 308 55.59 7.53 -10.10
CA ALA A 308 54.16 7.23 -10.21
C ALA A 308 53.75 6.13 -9.22
N GLU A 309 52.89 6.50 -8.28
CA GLU A 309 51.99 5.54 -7.66
C GLU A 309 50.93 5.16 -8.70
N LEU A 310 50.68 3.87 -8.89
CA LEU A 310 49.57 3.38 -9.68
C LEU A 310 48.35 3.16 -8.78
N GLN A 311 47.20 3.58 -9.26
CA GLN A 311 45.92 3.36 -8.61
C GLN A 311 45.23 2.19 -9.32
N LEU A 312 45.08 1.07 -8.61
CA LEU A 312 44.62 -0.22 -9.12
C LEU A 312 43.29 -0.66 -8.50
N ALA A 313 42.38 -1.14 -9.33
CA ALA A 313 41.17 -1.82 -8.90
C ALA A 313 41.00 -3.11 -9.71
N PHE A 314 40.21 -4.04 -9.19
CA PHE A 314 40.17 -5.42 -9.67
C PHE A 314 38.74 -5.95 -9.67
N ALA A 315 38.47 -6.89 -10.57
CA ALA A 315 37.24 -7.67 -10.54
C ALA A 315 37.50 -9.11 -10.98
N ALA A 316 36.81 -10.07 -10.38
CA ALA A 316 36.78 -11.45 -10.84
C ALA A 316 35.35 -11.98 -10.86
N TYR A 317 34.96 -12.59 -11.98
CA TYR A 317 33.65 -13.21 -12.16
C TYR A 317 33.80 -14.68 -12.50
N GLY A 318 32.91 -15.47 -11.91
CA GLY A 318 32.69 -16.89 -12.13
C GLY A 318 31.34 -17.30 -11.54
N THR A 319 30.89 -18.52 -11.81
CA THR A 319 29.61 -19.08 -11.35
C THR A 319 29.50 -19.15 -9.81
N ALA A 320 30.64 -18.97 -9.13
CA ALA A 320 30.83 -18.85 -7.69
C ALA A 320 30.61 -17.43 -7.09
N ALA A 321 30.17 -16.43 -7.86
CA ALA A 321 29.95 -15.08 -7.31
C ALA A 321 28.94 -15.07 -6.15
N PRO A 322 29.14 -14.25 -5.11
CA PRO A 322 28.43 -14.42 -3.86
C PRO A 322 26.94 -14.09 -3.92
N SER A 323 26.11 -14.99 -3.37
CA SER A 323 24.75 -14.70 -2.92
C SER A 323 24.82 -14.28 -1.45
N ALA A 324 24.32 -13.10 -1.09
CA ALA A 324 24.17 -12.80 0.33
C ALA A 324 23.09 -13.72 0.93
N PRO A 325 23.24 -14.12 2.21
CA PRO A 325 22.24 -14.91 2.90
C PRO A 325 20.94 -14.09 3.11
N PRO A 326 19.80 -14.76 3.34
CA PRO A 326 18.53 -14.12 3.66
C PRO A 326 18.70 -13.09 4.79
N SER A 327 18.19 -11.88 4.56
CA SER A 327 17.85 -10.95 5.62
C SER A 327 16.67 -11.51 6.39
N GLY A 328 16.69 -11.39 7.72
CA GLY A 328 15.53 -11.60 8.57
C GLY A 328 15.11 -10.30 9.23
N GLY A 329 13.98 -10.27 9.90
CA GLY A 329 13.63 -9.17 10.79
C GLY A 329 12.26 -9.36 11.41
N ASP A 330 11.93 -8.47 12.34
CA ASP A 330 10.59 -8.44 12.92
C ASP A 330 10.17 -7.00 13.26
N PHE A 331 8.87 -6.81 13.45
CA PHE A 331 8.24 -5.54 13.76
C PHE A 331 8.03 -5.37 15.26
N ASN A 332 8.32 -4.17 15.78
CA ASN A 332 7.96 -3.72 17.12
C ASN A 332 6.74 -2.78 17.03
N PRO A 333 5.54 -3.24 17.40
CA PRO A 333 4.34 -2.42 17.38
C PRO A 333 4.34 -1.23 18.34
N PRO A 334 4.84 -1.34 19.58
CA PRO A 334 4.92 -0.19 20.50
C PRO A 334 5.69 1.02 19.96
N SER A 335 6.86 0.80 19.35
CA SER A 335 7.71 1.89 18.83
C SER A 335 7.51 2.17 17.34
N ASN A 336 6.68 1.36 16.67
CA ASN A 336 6.38 1.45 15.24
C ASN A 336 7.66 1.45 14.37
N ASN A 337 8.59 0.56 14.73
CA ASN A 337 9.84 0.35 14.03
C ASN A 337 10.06 -1.16 13.75
N TYR A 338 11.01 -1.46 12.88
CA TYR A 338 11.42 -2.81 12.53
C TYR A 338 12.87 -2.99 12.94
N LEU A 339 13.26 -4.19 13.36
CA LEU A 339 14.65 -4.61 13.36
C LEU A 339 14.89 -5.47 12.13
N VAL A 340 15.74 -4.98 11.22
CA VAL A 340 16.22 -5.74 10.07
C VAL A 340 17.59 -6.31 10.42
N VAL A 341 17.80 -7.62 10.27
CA VAL A 341 19.07 -8.31 10.53
C VAL A 341 19.64 -8.93 9.26
N TYR A 342 20.96 -8.85 9.10
CA TYR A 342 21.64 -9.27 7.88
C TYR A 342 23.09 -9.65 8.14
N GLY A 343 23.64 -10.51 7.28
CA GLY A 343 25.07 -10.78 7.20
C GLY A 343 25.78 -9.81 6.25
N ARG A 344 27.01 -9.40 6.55
CA ARG A 344 27.84 -8.57 5.63
C ARG A 344 29.14 -9.28 5.27
N GLY A 345 29.63 -9.03 4.04
CA GLY A 345 30.79 -9.67 3.39
C GLY A 345 32.05 -9.80 4.26
N GLY A 346 32.12 -10.89 5.02
CA GLY A 346 33.08 -11.12 6.10
C GLY A 346 32.58 -12.15 7.12
N GLY A 347 31.26 -12.34 7.19
CA GLY A 347 30.62 -13.35 8.05
C GLY A 347 30.27 -12.83 9.44
N ASP A 348 29.85 -11.58 9.55
CA ASP A 348 29.38 -10.99 10.80
C ASP A 348 27.87 -10.70 10.70
N ILE A 349 27.16 -10.69 11.83
CA ILE A 349 25.73 -10.37 11.89
C ILE A 349 25.55 -8.92 12.31
N PHE A 350 24.81 -8.17 11.50
CA PHE A 350 24.42 -6.80 11.74
C PHE A 350 22.90 -6.67 11.86
N GLY A 351 22.47 -5.58 12.49
CA GLY A 351 21.09 -5.18 12.58
C GLY A 351 20.94 -3.69 12.30
N ARG A 352 19.78 -3.29 11.80
CA ARG A 352 19.40 -1.89 11.66
C ARG A 352 17.96 -1.71 12.11
N LEU A 353 17.74 -0.74 13.00
CA LEU A 353 16.38 -0.29 13.26
C LEU A 353 15.92 0.57 12.09
N VAL A 354 14.68 0.37 11.68
CA VAL A 354 14.04 1.10 10.58
C VAL A 354 12.70 1.62 11.07
N ASP A 355 12.39 2.89 10.85
CA ASP A 355 11.08 3.44 11.19
C ASP A 355 9.99 2.94 10.24
N TYR A 356 8.74 3.21 10.57
CA TYR A 356 7.59 2.83 9.75
C TYR A 356 7.61 3.37 8.31
N ALA A 357 8.40 4.40 8.02
CA ALA A 357 8.56 4.98 6.69
C ALA A 357 9.73 4.36 5.92
N GLY A 358 10.42 3.36 6.48
CA GLY A 358 11.56 2.72 5.84
C GLY A 358 12.86 3.49 6.04
N ASN A 359 12.92 4.48 6.94
CA ASN A 359 14.16 5.19 7.19
C ASN A 359 14.94 4.51 8.31
N PRO A 360 16.26 4.31 8.16
CA PRO A 360 17.07 3.80 9.24
C PRO A 360 17.06 4.73 10.46
N VAL A 361 16.81 4.17 11.64
CA VAL A 361 16.82 4.83 12.95
C VAL A 361 18.10 4.44 13.70
N GLY A 362 18.85 5.44 14.17
CA GLY A 362 20.08 5.20 14.92
C GLY A 362 21.23 4.65 14.07
N ALA A 363 22.23 4.07 14.74
CA ALA A 363 23.39 3.47 14.09
C ALA A 363 23.11 2.01 13.69
N GLU A 364 23.97 1.45 12.83
CA GLU A 364 24.00 0.01 12.59
C GLU A 364 24.46 -0.70 13.86
N ILE A 365 23.83 -1.83 14.15
CA ILE A 365 24.04 -2.66 15.33
C ILE A 365 24.93 -3.82 14.91
N THR A 366 26.09 -3.98 15.52
CA THR A 366 26.88 -5.21 15.37
C THR A 366 26.33 -6.25 16.35
N VAL A 367 25.54 -7.20 15.86
CA VAL A 367 24.92 -8.25 16.68
C VAL A 367 25.94 -9.36 17.00
N SER A 368 26.78 -9.72 16.03
CA SER A 368 27.90 -10.63 16.22
C SER A 368 29.06 -10.23 15.32
N ALA A 369 30.26 -10.20 15.89
CA ALA A 369 31.54 -10.08 15.17
C ALA A 369 32.53 -11.13 15.68
N ALA A 370 32.06 -12.37 15.78
CA ALA A 370 32.85 -13.47 16.32
C ALA A 370 33.85 -13.97 15.27
N ALA A 371 34.82 -14.78 15.69
CA ALA A 371 35.78 -15.36 14.75
C ALA A 371 35.07 -16.22 13.70
N ASN A 372 35.61 -16.28 12.48
CA ASN A 372 35.05 -17.00 11.34
C ASN A 372 33.68 -16.49 10.90
N SER A 373 32.90 -17.30 10.17
CA SER A 373 31.66 -16.85 9.55
C SER A 373 30.45 -16.99 10.47
N GLN A 374 29.54 -16.03 10.36
CA GLN A 374 28.21 -15.99 10.92
C GLN A 374 27.23 -15.57 9.81
N THR A 375 26.19 -16.38 9.59
CA THR A 375 25.28 -16.21 8.45
C THR A 375 23.84 -16.62 8.79
N ASN A 376 22.91 -16.35 7.87
CA ASN A 376 21.51 -16.74 7.95
C ASN A 376 20.81 -16.29 9.25
N PRO A 377 20.81 -14.98 9.57
CA PRO A 377 20.14 -14.48 10.77
C PRO A 377 18.62 -14.51 10.63
N SER A 378 17.93 -14.78 11.73
CA SER A 378 16.47 -14.67 11.89
C SER A 378 16.16 -13.94 13.20
N ALA A 379 15.05 -13.19 13.25
CA ALA A 379 14.69 -12.41 14.42
C ALA A 379 13.20 -12.57 14.77
N ALA A 380 12.88 -12.51 16.07
CA ALA A 380 11.52 -12.45 16.58
C ALA A 380 11.40 -11.41 17.69
N TYR A 381 10.35 -10.60 17.67
CA TYR A 381 10.05 -9.56 18.63
C TYR A 381 9.20 -10.08 19.78
N ASN A 382 9.66 -9.81 21.00
CA ASN A 382 8.96 -10.07 22.23
C ASN A 382 8.36 -8.77 22.78
N ARG A 383 7.02 -8.71 22.74
CA ARG A 383 6.20 -7.59 23.21
C ARG A 383 6.13 -7.46 24.74
N SER A 384 6.51 -8.48 25.50
CA SER A 384 6.48 -8.46 26.98
C SER A 384 7.70 -7.76 27.55
N THR A 385 8.88 -8.01 26.96
CA THR A 385 10.17 -7.45 27.38
C THR A 385 10.62 -6.26 26.53
N ASP A 386 9.94 -6.01 25.41
CA ASP A 386 10.31 -5.00 24.40
C ASP A 386 11.71 -5.24 23.81
N GLN A 387 11.97 -6.50 23.47
CA GLN A 387 13.25 -6.98 22.94
C GLN A 387 13.04 -7.87 21.72
N TYR A 388 13.98 -7.83 20.80
CA TYR A 388 14.14 -8.79 19.73
C TYR A 388 15.08 -9.91 20.17
N PHE A 389 14.78 -11.14 19.78
CA PHE A 389 15.72 -12.26 19.86
C PHE A 389 16.21 -12.59 18.45
N VAL A 390 17.52 -12.46 18.23
CA VAL A 390 18.18 -12.72 16.96
C VAL A 390 18.95 -14.03 17.06
N VAL A 391 18.78 -14.93 16.10
CA VAL A 391 19.49 -16.22 15.99
C VAL A 391 20.20 -16.32 14.64
N TRP A 392 21.32 -17.04 14.57
CA TRP A 392 22.11 -17.21 13.33
C TRP A 392 22.96 -18.48 13.36
N GLU A 393 23.47 -18.87 12.20
CA GLU A 393 24.49 -19.92 12.04
C GLU A 393 25.88 -19.36 12.35
N ASP A 394 26.68 -20.07 13.15
CA ASP A 394 27.94 -19.55 13.66
C ASP A 394 29.08 -20.57 13.56
N GLN A 395 30.23 -20.16 13.01
CA GLN A 395 31.42 -21.00 12.83
C GLN A 395 32.58 -20.62 13.76
N ARG A 396 32.33 -19.87 14.84
CA ARG A 396 33.38 -19.43 15.77
C ARG A 396 34.18 -20.56 16.39
N SER A 397 33.62 -21.76 16.45
CA SER A 397 34.24 -22.98 16.96
C SER A 397 35.30 -23.59 16.00
N GLY A 398 35.49 -23.02 14.80
CA GLY A 398 36.53 -23.44 13.85
C GLY A 398 36.25 -24.77 13.13
N GLY A 399 34.97 -25.18 13.07
CA GLY A 399 34.49 -26.44 12.51
C GLY A 399 33.12 -26.29 11.84
N ALA A 400 32.21 -27.23 12.10
CA ALA A 400 30.83 -27.15 11.64
C ALA A 400 30.11 -25.94 12.26
N SER A 401 29.04 -25.46 11.60
CA SER A 401 28.24 -24.35 12.13
C SER A 401 27.36 -24.79 13.28
N ASP A 402 27.36 -24.00 14.35
CA ASP A 402 26.49 -24.08 15.52
C ASP A 402 25.34 -23.07 15.39
N VAL A 403 24.32 -23.13 16.25
CA VAL A 403 23.27 -22.11 16.35
C VAL A 403 23.51 -21.22 17.56
N TYR A 404 23.60 -19.90 17.33
CA TYR A 404 23.77 -18.91 18.39
C TYR A 404 22.59 -17.93 18.43
N GLY A 405 22.42 -17.27 19.57
CA GLY A 405 21.41 -16.25 19.79
C GLY A 405 21.90 -15.03 20.59
N GLN A 406 21.24 -13.89 20.41
CA GLN A 406 21.50 -12.62 21.10
C GLN A 406 20.20 -11.82 21.21
N PHE A 407 19.97 -11.20 22.38
CA PHE A 407 18.86 -10.26 22.56
C PHE A 407 19.27 -8.84 22.17
N VAL A 408 18.39 -8.14 21.48
CA VAL A 408 18.55 -6.73 21.06
C VAL A 408 17.36 -5.95 21.60
N ASN A 409 17.59 -4.92 22.39
CA ASN A 409 16.54 -4.06 22.92
C ASN A 409 15.87 -3.26 21.79
N SER A 410 14.67 -2.74 22.05
CA SER A 410 13.93 -1.89 21.09
C SER A 410 14.65 -0.61 20.66
N ASP A 411 15.64 -0.15 21.44
CA ASP A 411 16.52 0.97 21.13
C ASP A 411 17.78 0.57 20.33
N GLY A 412 17.94 -0.72 20.05
CA GLY A 412 19.06 -1.28 19.29
C GLY A 412 20.27 -1.67 20.14
N SER A 413 20.24 -1.43 21.45
CA SER A 413 21.32 -1.87 22.35
C SER A 413 21.27 -3.40 22.58
N LEU A 414 22.44 -4.03 22.69
CA LEU A 414 22.52 -5.46 23.00
C LEU A 414 22.18 -5.72 24.47
N SER A 415 21.34 -6.73 24.72
CA SER A 415 21.02 -7.21 26.07
C SER A 415 21.73 -8.53 26.34
N GLY A 416 22.64 -8.54 27.33
CA GLY A 416 23.45 -9.71 27.66
C GLY A 416 24.57 -9.96 26.64
N VAL A 417 24.95 -11.23 26.49
CA VAL A 417 26.00 -11.69 25.58
C VAL A 417 25.48 -12.83 24.70
N ASN A 418 26.11 -13.03 23.54
CA ASN A 418 25.70 -14.07 22.60
C ASN A 418 25.86 -15.44 23.28
N PHE A 419 24.87 -16.32 23.12
CA PHE A 419 24.85 -17.64 23.75
C PHE A 419 24.53 -18.73 22.74
N VAL A 420 24.94 -19.96 23.06
CA VAL A 420 24.68 -21.15 22.24
C VAL A 420 23.23 -21.58 22.40
N VAL A 421 22.52 -21.73 21.28
CA VAL A 421 21.22 -22.40 21.22
C VAL A 421 21.42 -23.89 20.93
N SER A 422 22.33 -24.23 20.01
CA SER A 422 22.74 -25.61 19.73
C SER A 422 24.22 -25.66 19.33
N ASN A 423 24.93 -26.67 19.83
CA ASN A 423 26.31 -27.02 19.46
C ASN A 423 26.46 -28.53 19.26
N ALA A 424 25.42 -29.15 18.71
CA ALA A 424 25.43 -30.58 18.45
C ALA A 424 26.53 -30.96 17.44
N ALA A 425 26.87 -32.24 17.37
CA ALA A 425 27.89 -32.68 16.43
C ALA A 425 27.49 -32.36 14.97
N ASN A 426 28.48 -32.02 14.14
CA ASN A 426 28.29 -31.64 12.74
C ASN A 426 27.47 -30.35 12.57
N TRP A 427 26.83 -30.18 11.42
CA TRP A 427 26.33 -28.89 10.96
C TRP A 427 24.91 -28.61 11.42
N GLN A 428 24.68 -27.41 11.95
CA GLN A 428 23.35 -26.83 12.16
C GLN A 428 23.18 -25.61 11.27
N HIS A 429 22.09 -25.57 10.51
CA HIS A 429 21.88 -24.58 9.45
C HIS A 429 20.46 -23.99 9.45
N ARG A 430 20.41 -22.73 9.03
CA ARG A 430 19.28 -21.83 8.81
C ARG A 430 18.27 -21.86 9.94
N PRO A 431 18.67 -21.32 11.11
CA PRO A 431 17.74 -21.18 12.21
C PRO A 431 16.63 -20.19 11.83
N SER A 432 15.39 -20.56 12.17
CA SER A 432 14.19 -19.74 12.10
C SER A 432 13.62 -19.64 13.51
N VAL A 433 13.14 -18.46 13.92
CA VAL A 433 12.64 -18.22 15.27
C VAL A 433 11.25 -17.60 15.29
N ALA A 434 10.40 -18.04 16.22
CA ALA A 434 9.09 -17.44 16.48
C ALA A 434 8.85 -17.25 17.99
N TYR A 435 8.20 -16.14 18.36
CA TYR A 435 7.87 -15.80 19.74
C TYR A 435 6.46 -16.28 20.15
N ASP A 436 6.39 -17.07 21.22
CA ASP A 436 5.17 -17.47 21.90
C ASP A 436 4.85 -16.48 23.02
N SER A 437 3.87 -15.65 22.73
CA SER A 437 3.43 -14.61 23.64
C SER A 437 2.52 -15.07 24.80
N SER A 438 2.17 -16.36 24.87
CA SER A 438 1.39 -16.95 25.96
C SER A 438 2.30 -17.52 27.05
N ALA A 439 3.40 -18.16 26.66
CA ALA A 439 4.39 -18.76 27.56
C ALA A 439 5.63 -17.87 27.76
N ASP A 440 5.73 -16.74 27.05
CA ASP A 440 6.86 -15.81 27.09
C ASP A 440 8.20 -16.47 26.77
N GLN A 441 8.22 -17.19 25.65
CA GLN A 441 9.36 -17.99 25.18
C GLN A 441 9.43 -17.97 23.65
N TYR A 442 10.51 -18.51 23.10
CA TYR A 442 10.75 -18.64 21.67
C TYR A 442 10.92 -20.11 21.30
N LEU A 443 10.53 -20.46 20.07
CA LEU A 443 10.94 -21.71 19.44
C LEU A 443 11.91 -21.38 18.31
N VAL A 444 13.13 -21.92 18.39
CA VAL A 444 14.14 -21.87 17.34
C VAL A 444 14.13 -23.21 16.62
N ALA A 445 14.00 -23.24 15.31
CA ALA A 445 14.03 -24.45 14.47
C ALA A 445 15.13 -24.35 13.41
N TRP A 446 15.85 -25.43 13.15
CA TRP A 446 16.94 -25.48 12.16
C TRP A 446 16.99 -26.85 11.51
N PHE A 447 17.75 -26.98 10.41
CA PHE A 447 18.07 -28.29 9.85
C PHE A 447 19.49 -28.71 10.24
N ASP A 448 19.66 -30.00 10.48
CA ASP A 448 20.73 -30.53 11.32
C ASP A 448 21.36 -31.78 10.71
N TYR A 449 22.70 -31.83 10.63
CA TYR A 449 23.45 -32.94 10.04
C TYR A 449 24.07 -33.90 11.06
N ARG A 450 23.67 -33.84 12.34
CA ARG A 450 24.25 -34.66 13.42
C ARG A 450 24.16 -36.17 13.16
N ASN A 451 23.16 -36.61 12.39
CA ASN A 451 22.90 -38.03 12.10
C ASN A 451 23.40 -38.47 10.72
N SER A 452 24.34 -37.73 10.10
CA SER A 452 24.81 -37.98 8.72
C SER A 452 23.70 -37.88 7.66
N ASN A 453 22.62 -37.19 8.01
CA ASN A 453 21.49 -36.84 7.18
C ASN A 453 20.94 -35.51 7.70
N TYR A 454 20.33 -34.70 6.83
CA TYR A 454 19.69 -33.46 7.26
C TYR A 454 18.31 -33.76 7.83
N ASP A 455 18.12 -33.41 9.10
CA ASP A 455 16.90 -33.63 9.87
C ASP A 455 16.42 -32.29 10.46
N ILE A 456 15.15 -32.18 10.87
CA ILE A 456 14.64 -30.95 11.51
C ILE A 456 14.66 -31.08 13.03
N TYR A 457 15.30 -30.11 13.68
CA TYR A 457 15.38 -29.98 15.13
C TYR A 457 14.87 -28.62 15.59
N GLY A 458 14.55 -28.51 16.87
CA GLY A 458 14.25 -27.22 17.49
C GLY A 458 14.61 -27.15 18.97
N GLN A 459 14.59 -25.95 19.54
CA GLN A 459 14.89 -25.69 20.94
C GLN A 459 13.99 -24.58 21.46
N LEU A 460 13.42 -24.77 22.65
CA LEU A 460 12.71 -23.72 23.37
C LEU A 460 13.71 -22.85 24.13
N VAL A 461 13.53 -21.53 24.04
CA VAL A 461 14.35 -20.53 24.69
C VAL A 461 13.45 -19.58 25.45
N ASP A 462 13.62 -19.45 26.76
CA ASP A 462 12.82 -18.53 27.57
C ASP A 462 13.19 -17.06 27.28
N SER A 463 12.35 -16.10 27.68
CA SER A 463 12.59 -14.65 27.48
C SER A 463 13.88 -14.10 28.09
N ASN A 464 14.54 -14.86 28.97
CA ASN A 464 15.84 -14.52 29.56
C ASN A 464 17.04 -15.25 28.90
N GLY A 465 16.81 -16.06 27.86
CA GLY A 465 17.86 -16.84 27.17
C GLY A 465 18.12 -18.22 27.76
N THR A 466 17.36 -18.66 28.76
CA THR A 466 17.49 -20.02 29.32
C THR A 466 16.93 -21.04 28.33
N LEU A 467 17.70 -22.10 28.05
CA LEU A 467 17.22 -23.21 27.23
C LEU A 467 16.25 -24.08 28.06
N SER A 468 15.02 -24.22 27.58
CA SER A 468 13.97 -24.97 28.25
C SER A 468 13.85 -26.38 27.66
N GLY A 469 14.01 -27.41 28.51
CA GLY A 469 14.02 -28.80 28.06
C GLY A 469 15.25 -29.18 27.24
N GLY A 470 15.17 -30.31 26.52
CA GLY A 470 16.18 -30.72 25.53
C GLY A 470 15.72 -30.39 24.11
N GLU A 471 16.63 -30.55 23.15
CA GLU A 471 16.33 -30.31 21.74
C GLU A 471 15.21 -31.24 21.24
N ILE A 472 14.24 -30.62 20.57
CA ILE A 472 13.05 -31.25 20.01
C ILE A 472 13.42 -31.88 18.68
N VAL A 473 13.18 -33.18 18.56
CA VAL A 473 13.28 -33.90 17.28
C VAL A 473 11.97 -33.70 16.52
N VAL A 474 11.99 -32.87 15.47
CA VAL A 474 10.77 -32.53 14.69
C VAL A 474 10.56 -33.54 13.55
N SER A 475 11.63 -33.89 12.84
CA SER A 475 11.62 -34.91 11.79
C SER A 475 13.00 -35.54 11.64
N THR A 476 13.04 -36.87 11.56
CA THR A 476 14.20 -37.70 11.21
C THR A 476 13.84 -38.72 10.13
N ALA A 477 12.99 -38.30 9.19
CA ALA A 477 12.55 -39.17 8.10
C ALA A 477 13.74 -39.50 7.19
N ALA A 478 13.59 -40.53 6.35
CA ALA A 478 14.64 -40.89 5.41
C ALA A 478 15.01 -39.72 4.50
N PHE A 479 16.29 -39.59 4.15
CA PHE A 479 16.84 -38.51 3.31
C PHE A 479 16.66 -37.10 3.93
N GLY A 480 17.04 -36.05 3.23
CA GLY A 480 17.14 -34.72 3.80
C GLY A 480 15.79 -34.03 4.06
N GLN A 481 15.70 -33.34 5.19
CA GLN A 481 14.71 -32.33 5.52
C GLN A 481 15.43 -30.99 5.76
N LEU A 482 14.99 -29.93 5.07
CA LEU A 482 15.81 -28.73 4.86
C LEU A 482 14.98 -27.44 4.94
N ASN A 483 15.64 -26.36 5.36
CA ASN A 483 15.12 -24.98 5.47
C ASN A 483 13.75 -24.88 6.18
N PRO A 484 13.70 -25.09 7.50
CA PRO A 484 12.46 -24.92 8.25
C PRO A 484 12.08 -23.44 8.36
N ALA A 485 10.78 -23.15 8.30
CA ALA A 485 10.18 -21.88 8.69
C ALA A 485 9.23 -22.12 9.86
N VAL A 486 9.36 -21.34 10.94
CA VAL A 486 8.53 -21.44 12.14
C VAL A 486 7.65 -20.21 12.33
N VAL A 487 6.39 -20.43 12.69
CA VAL A 487 5.45 -19.36 13.06
C VAL A 487 4.62 -19.75 14.27
N TYR A 488 4.25 -18.76 15.11
CA TYR A 488 3.46 -18.99 16.31
C TYR A 488 1.99 -18.59 16.12
N ASN A 489 1.09 -19.49 16.52
CA ASN A 489 -0.35 -19.28 16.52
C ASN A 489 -0.85 -18.98 17.94
N SER A 490 -1.17 -17.71 18.17
CA SER A 490 -1.67 -17.24 19.46
C SER A 490 -3.08 -17.69 19.82
N SER A 491 -3.85 -18.25 18.86
CA SER A 491 -5.22 -18.73 19.12
C SER A 491 -5.25 -20.14 19.69
N THR A 492 -4.29 -20.99 19.32
CA THR A 492 -4.17 -22.38 19.80
C THR A 492 -3.00 -22.61 20.75
N ASN A 493 -2.12 -21.62 20.92
CA ASN A 493 -0.84 -21.73 21.63
C ASN A 493 0.01 -22.87 21.07
N GLN A 494 0.18 -22.86 19.74
CA GLN A 494 0.97 -23.84 19.02
C GLN A 494 1.85 -23.14 17.99
N TYR A 495 3.00 -23.72 17.71
CA TYR A 495 3.83 -23.36 16.57
C TYR A 495 3.51 -24.26 15.37
N LEU A 496 3.65 -23.72 14.18
CA LEU A 496 3.76 -24.48 12.94
C LEU A 496 5.20 -24.39 12.45
N ILE A 497 5.82 -25.54 12.18
CA ILE A 497 7.08 -25.63 11.44
C ILE A 497 6.77 -26.25 10.08
N VAL A 498 7.25 -25.63 8.99
CA VAL A 498 7.20 -26.17 7.62
C VAL A 498 8.59 -26.25 7.01
N TRP A 499 8.85 -27.25 6.16
CA TRP A 499 10.14 -27.48 5.52
C TRP A 499 9.96 -28.17 4.16
N TYR A 500 11.01 -28.23 3.34
CA TYR A 500 11.01 -29.12 2.17
C TYR A 500 11.79 -30.40 2.42
N ASP A 501 11.32 -31.48 1.82
CA ASP A 501 11.55 -32.83 2.31
C ASP A 501 11.79 -33.81 1.16
N SER A 502 12.87 -34.60 1.23
CA SER A 502 13.24 -35.59 0.20
C SER A 502 12.95 -37.04 0.59
N ARG A 503 12.11 -37.28 1.60
CA ARG A 503 11.71 -38.64 2.01
C ARG A 503 11.08 -39.46 0.89
N ASN A 504 10.55 -38.78 -0.12
CA ASN A 504 10.13 -39.34 -1.38
C ASN A 504 11.23 -39.13 -2.44
N PRO A 505 12.15 -40.09 -2.66
CA PRO A 505 13.46 -39.87 -3.29
C PRO A 505 13.43 -39.46 -4.78
N ALA A 506 12.24 -39.29 -5.36
CA ALA A 506 12.11 -38.72 -6.70
C ALA A 506 12.24 -37.20 -6.68
N ASN A 507 11.75 -36.50 -5.64
CA ASN A 507 11.57 -35.05 -5.61
C ASN A 507 11.59 -34.48 -4.17
N TYR A 508 11.51 -33.15 -4.05
CA TYR A 508 11.27 -32.48 -2.76
C TYR A 508 9.78 -32.12 -2.62
N ASP A 509 9.19 -32.42 -1.47
CA ASP A 509 7.80 -32.10 -1.11
C ASP A 509 7.78 -31.07 0.03
N ILE A 510 6.66 -30.38 0.28
CA ILE A 510 6.51 -29.52 1.48
C ILE A 510 5.80 -30.29 2.57
N TYR A 511 6.40 -30.33 3.76
CA TYR A 511 5.83 -30.94 4.97
C TYR A 511 5.65 -29.90 6.08
N GLY A 512 4.77 -30.22 7.04
CA GLY A 512 4.53 -29.43 8.23
C GLY A 512 4.38 -30.28 9.50
N GLN A 513 4.60 -29.64 10.65
CA GLN A 513 4.41 -30.20 11.99
C GLN A 513 3.92 -29.12 12.94
N LEU A 514 2.89 -29.44 13.75
CA LEU A 514 2.48 -28.60 14.87
C LEU A 514 3.25 -28.95 16.14
N ILE A 515 3.67 -27.94 16.89
CA ILE A 515 4.40 -28.06 18.16
C ILE A 515 3.61 -27.33 19.24
N ASN A 516 3.33 -27.97 20.36
CA ASN A 516 2.70 -27.31 21.51
C ASN A 516 3.69 -26.38 22.21
N SER A 517 3.21 -25.37 22.97
CA SER A 517 4.08 -24.48 23.75
C SER A 517 5.05 -25.21 24.70
N ASN A 518 4.77 -26.43 25.13
CA ASN A 518 5.70 -27.21 25.97
C ASN A 518 6.77 -27.98 25.16
N GLY A 519 6.84 -27.80 23.84
CA GLY A 519 7.80 -28.46 22.95
C GLY A 519 7.38 -29.85 22.45
N SER A 520 6.23 -30.38 22.90
CA SER A 520 5.74 -31.67 22.39
C SER A 520 5.11 -31.56 21.01
N LEU A 521 5.33 -32.57 20.16
CA LEU A 521 4.70 -32.66 18.85
C LEU A 521 3.18 -32.86 18.98
N SER A 522 2.40 -32.10 18.22
CA SER A 522 0.94 -32.28 18.10
C SER A 522 0.62 -32.97 16.78
N GLY A 523 0.30 -34.27 16.84
CA GLY A 523 0.08 -35.10 15.66
C GLY A 523 1.39 -35.50 14.96
N ALA A 524 1.26 -36.13 13.79
CA ALA A 524 2.39 -36.56 12.96
C ALA A 524 2.75 -35.49 11.90
N ASN A 525 3.94 -35.60 11.31
CA ASN A 525 4.31 -34.76 10.17
C ASN A 525 3.28 -34.97 9.04
N PHE A 526 2.81 -33.87 8.44
CA PHE A 526 1.78 -33.90 7.41
C PHE A 526 2.26 -33.23 6.12
N VAL A 527 1.74 -33.68 4.99
CA VAL A 527 2.06 -33.15 3.67
C VAL A 527 1.28 -31.85 3.44
N VAL A 528 1.99 -30.79 3.04
CA VAL A 528 1.40 -29.53 2.57
C VAL A 528 1.28 -29.53 1.04
N SER A 529 2.32 -30.03 0.36
CA SER A 529 2.33 -30.24 -1.09
C SER A 529 3.18 -31.46 -1.42
N SER A 530 2.70 -32.27 -2.36
CA SER A 530 3.42 -33.38 -2.99
C SER A 530 3.15 -33.39 -4.49
N ALA A 531 3.23 -32.22 -5.10
CA ALA A 531 2.99 -32.05 -6.53
C ALA A 531 4.11 -32.73 -7.34
N ALA A 532 3.95 -32.79 -8.67
CA ALA A 532 5.03 -33.29 -9.51
C ALA A 532 6.31 -32.45 -9.33
N ASN A 533 7.49 -33.06 -9.53
CA ASN A 533 8.80 -32.41 -9.39
C ASN A 533 9.01 -31.75 -8.02
N GLY A 534 9.96 -30.82 -7.90
CA GLY A 534 10.37 -30.23 -6.62
C GLY A 534 9.45 -29.10 -6.12
N GLN A 535 9.22 -29.08 -4.81
CA GLN A 535 8.70 -27.95 -4.05
C GLN A 535 9.70 -27.56 -2.97
N LEU A 536 10.13 -26.31 -2.97
CA LEU A 536 11.31 -25.84 -2.25
C LEU A 536 11.04 -24.51 -1.55
N TRP A 537 11.86 -24.18 -0.55
CA TRP A 537 11.89 -22.86 0.11
C TRP A 537 10.52 -22.38 0.62
N PRO A 538 9.88 -23.12 1.55
CA PRO A 538 8.63 -22.67 2.13
C PRO A 538 8.84 -21.46 3.05
N SER A 539 7.88 -20.55 3.02
CA SER A 539 7.70 -19.47 4.00
C SER A 539 6.26 -19.53 4.53
N ALA A 540 6.05 -19.12 5.78
CA ALA A 540 4.76 -19.21 6.44
C ALA A 540 4.41 -17.94 7.21
N ALA A 541 3.12 -17.59 7.25
CA ALA A 541 2.59 -16.48 8.03
C ALA A 541 1.32 -16.89 8.79
N TYR A 542 1.18 -16.42 10.02
CA TYR A 542 0.01 -16.64 10.86
C TYR A 542 -1.03 -15.52 10.70
N ASN A 543 -2.27 -15.89 10.41
CA ASN A 543 -3.42 -14.99 10.41
C ASN A 543 -4.09 -14.97 11.78
N SER A 544 -3.86 -13.87 12.51
CA SER A 544 -4.38 -13.66 13.85
C SER A 544 -5.89 -13.42 13.94
N SER A 545 -6.56 -13.17 12.81
CA SER A 545 -8.02 -12.97 12.74
C SER A 545 -8.78 -14.29 12.63
N THR A 546 -8.21 -15.29 11.92
CA THR A 546 -8.87 -16.58 11.66
C THR A 546 -8.25 -17.75 12.40
N GLY A 547 -7.03 -17.61 12.91
CA GLY A 547 -6.27 -18.72 13.48
C GLY A 547 -5.58 -19.60 12.43
N GLN A 548 -5.65 -19.25 11.14
CA GLN A 548 -5.08 -20.02 10.03
C GLN A 548 -3.66 -19.59 9.70
N PHE A 549 -2.98 -20.37 8.86
CA PHE A 549 -1.66 -20.07 8.31
C PHE A 549 -1.74 -20.00 6.79
N LEU A 550 -0.94 -19.13 6.17
CA LEU A 550 -0.62 -19.21 4.75
C LEU A 550 0.82 -19.71 4.61
N VAL A 551 1.03 -20.73 3.79
CA VAL A 551 2.35 -21.23 3.40
C VAL A 551 2.54 -20.99 1.91
N ALA A 552 3.66 -20.37 1.52
CA ALA A 552 4.06 -20.14 0.14
C ALA A 552 5.41 -20.80 -0.16
N TRP A 553 5.63 -21.31 -1.37
CA TRP A 553 6.87 -22.01 -1.75
C TRP A 553 7.19 -21.85 -3.24
N THR A 554 8.44 -22.18 -3.58
CA THR A 554 8.94 -22.31 -4.96
C THR A 554 8.56 -23.66 -5.53
N ASP A 555 7.91 -23.69 -6.69
CA ASP A 555 7.24 -24.88 -7.21
C ASP A 555 7.65 -25.21 -8.65
N ASP A 556 8.14 -26.42 -8.89
CA ASP A 556 8.60 -26.92 -10.19
C ASP A 556 7.59 -27.87 -10.85
N ARG A 557 6.31 -27.87 -10.45
CA ARG A 557 5.32 -28.83 -10.94
C ARG A 557 5.14 -28.86 -12.45
N SER A 558 5.48 -27.77 -13.13
CA SER A 558 5.45 -27.68 -14.59
C SER A 558 6.60 -28.47 -15.24
N GLY A 559 7.73 -28.61 -14.54
CA GLY A 559 9.00 -29.15 -15.06
C GLY A 559 9.66 -28.26 -16.12
N LEU A 560 9.19 -27.02 -16.28
CA LEU A 560 9.65 -26.06 -17.28
C LEU A 560 10.23 -24.80 -16.63
N THR A 561 9.52 -24.29 -15.63
CA THR A 561 9.83 -23.07 -14.89
C THR A 561 9.49 -23.29 -13.43
N TYR A 562 10.18 -22.55 -12.56
CA TYR A 562 9.83 -22.45 -11.16
C TYR A 562 8.79 -21.35 -10.98
N ASP A 563 7.69 -21.64 -10.29
CA ASP A 563 6.58 -20.74 -10.03
C ASP A 563 6.42 -20.53 -8.52
N ILE A 564 5.56 -19.60 -8.08
CA ILE A 564 5.19 -19.47 -6.66
C ILE A 564 3.82 -20.07 -6.42
N TYR A 565 3.72 -20.99 -5.47
CA TYR A 565 2.45 -21.60 -5.03
C TYR A 565 2.20 -21.37 -3.55
N GLY A 566 0.93 -21.45 -3.17
CA GLY A 566 0.47 -21.26 -1.80
C GLY A 566 -0.55 -22.30 -1.35
N GLN A 567 -0.70 -22.41 -0.03
CA GLN A 567 -1.68 -23.25 0.67
C GLN A 567 -2.10 -22.60 1.98
N VAL A 568 -3.42 -22.54 2.22
CA VAL A 568 -3.96 -22.17 3.54
C VAL A 568 -4.06 -23.42 4.42
N ILE A 569 -3.60 -23.32 5.66
CA ILE A 569 -3.63 -24.39 6.67
C ILE A 569 -4.46 -23.93 7.86
N ASN A 570 -5.41 -24.76 8.30
CA ASN A 570 -6.23 -24.50 9.47
C ASN A 570 -5.41 -24.65 10.76
N ALA A 571 -5.91 -24.08 11.86
CA ALA A 571 -5.23 -24.10 13.15
C ALA A 571 -4.87 -25.52 13.66
N ASN A 572 -5.61 -26.55 13.23
CA ASN A 572 -5.38 -27.95 13.57
C ASN A 572 -4.44 -28.70 12.60
N GLY A 573 -3.80 -28.01 11.65
CA GLY A 573 -2.88 -28.60 10.68
C GLY A 573 -3.55 -29.19 9.44
N THR A 574 -4.88 -29.12 9.32
CA THR A 574 -5.58 -29.58 8.10
C THR A 574 -5.51 -28.54 6.99
N LEU A 575 -5.37 -28.98 5.74
CA LEU A 575 -5.35 -28.10 4.57
C LEU A 575 -6.74 -27.51 4.30
N SER A 576 -6.80 -26.21 4.05
CA SER A 576 -8.01 -25.50 3.62
C SER A 576 -7.96 -25.25 2.11
N GLY A 577 -8.73 -26.02 1.34
CA GLY A 577 -8.70 -25.96 -0.12
C GLY A 577 -7.48 -26.67 -0.73
N ASN A 578 -7.26 -26.43 -2.03
CA ASN A 578 -6.15 -27.01 -2.79
C ASN A 578 -4.97 -26.04 -2.88
N ASN A 579 -3.78 -26.55 -3.21
CA ASN A 579 -2.65 -25.69 -3.53
C ASN A 579 -3.01 -24.80 -4.73
N PHE A 580 -2.65 -23.52 -4.65
CA PHE A 580 -3.03 -22.52 -5.66
C PHE A 580 -1.80 -21.72 -6.13
N PRO A 581 -1.77 -21.29 -7.41
CA PRO A 581 -0.70 -20.45 -7.91
C PRO A 581 -0.80 -19.05 -7.30
N VAL A 582 0.32 -18.55 -6.77
CA VAL A 582 0.49 -17.15 -6.39
C VAL A 582 1.06 -16.37 -7.57
N SER A 583 2.05 -16.94 -8.29
CA SER A 583 2.55 -16.39 -9.55
C SER A 583 2.96 -17.52 -10.48
N ILE A 584 2.65 -17.37 -11.76
CA ILE A 584 2.98 -18.27 -12.89
C ILE A 584 3.52 -17.44 -14.06
N ALA A 585 4.31 -16.41 -13.74
CA ALA A 585 4.87 -15.51 -14.75
C ALA A 585 5.88 -16.26 -15.64
N ALA A 586 6.27 -15.63 -16.76
CA ALA A 586 7.29 -16.23 -17.63
C ALA A 586 8.60 -16.47 -16.87
N ASN A 587 9.37 -17.50 -17.26
CA ASN A 587 10.64 -17.90 -16.61
C ASN A 587 10.48 -18.20 -15.11
N ASP A 588 11.58 -18.12 -14.35
CA ASP A 588 11.61 -18.56 -12.95
C ASP A 588 11.13 -17.50 -11.96
N GLN A 589 10.36 -17.93 -10.97
CA GLN A 589 10.03 -17.26 -9.72
C GLN A 589 10.45 -18.16 -8.56
N ARG A 590 11.20 -17.62 -7.60
CA ARG A 590 11.85 -18.40 -6.53
C ARG A 590 11.88 -17.67 -5.20
N GLU A 591 12.07 -18.45 -4.13
CA GLU A 591 12.35 -18.00 -2.77
C GLU A 591 11.31 -17.00 -2.23
N PRO A 592 10.04 -17.41 -2.06
CA PRO A 592 9.03 -16.52 -1.55
C PRO A 592 9.22 -16.23 -0.05
N SER A 593 8.85 -15.02 0.37
CA SER A 593 8.60 -14.68 1.78
C SER A 593 7.16 -14.18 1.92
N VAL A 594 6.50 -14.53 3.03
CA VAL A 594 5.10 -14.19 3.29
C VAL A 594 4.93 -13.55 4.66
N ALA A 595 4.13 -12.48 4.70
CA ALA A 595 3.74 -11.80 5.93
C ALA A 595 2.22 -11.57 5.97
N TYR A 596 1.64 -11.55 7.16
CA TYR A 596 0.22 -11.22 7.38
C TYR A 596 0.07 -9.88 8.09
N ASN A 597 -0.81 -9.03 7.60
CA ASN A 597 -1.18 -7.78 8.23
C ASN A 597 -2.61 -7.85 8.80
N SER A 598 -2.71 -7.85 10.12
CA SER A 598 -4.00 -7.94 10.81
C SER A 598 -4.87 -6.68 10.72
N LYS A 599 -4.36 -5.55 10.19
CA LYS A 599 -5.17 -4.33 9.98
C LYS A 599 -5.89 -4.32 8.66
N THR A 600 -5.23 -4.80 7.62
CA THR A 600 -5.81 -4.89 6.28
C THR A 600 -6.45 -6.26 6.03
N ASP A 601 -6.26 -7.22 6.95
CA ASP A 601 -6.65 -8.62 6.82
C ASP A 601 -6.17 -9.21 5.50
N GLN A 602 -4.87 -9.07 5.25
CA GLN A 602 -4.21 -9.48 4.02
C GLN A 602 -2.88 -10.16 4.30
N TYR A 603 -2.44 -10.95 3.32
CA TYR A 603 -1.07 -11.37 3.20
C TYR A 603 -0.38 -10.60 2.09
N LEU A 604 0.91 -10.38 2.23
CA LEU A 604 1.81 -10.04 1.13
C LEU A 604 2.77 -11.21 0.95
N VAL A 605 2.82 -11.74 -0.28
CA VAL A 605 3.85 -12.68 -0.71
C VAL A 605 4.80 -11.94 -1.64
N VAL A 606 6.10 -11.97 -1.36
CA VAL A 606 7.15 -11.41 -2.21
C VAL A 606 8.12 -12.50 -2.64
N TRP A 607 8.71 -12.39 -3.82
CA TRP A 607 9.63 -13.41 -4.35
C TRP A 607 10.65 -12.81 -5.31
N ARG A 608 11.68 -13.59 -5.62
CA ARG A 608 12.64 -13.28 -6.68
C ARG A 608 12.11 -13.76 -8.02
N ASP A 609 12.23 -12.91 -9.02
CA ASP A 609 11.51 -13.06 -10.27
C ASP A 609 12.44 -12.80 -11.46
N ASN A 610 12.51 -13.73 -12.39
CA ASN A 610 13.32 -13.66 -13.60
C ASN A 610 12.45 -13.53 -14.86
N ARG A 611 11.23 -12.96 -14.76
CA ARG A 611 10.31 -12.85 -15.90
C ARG A 611 10.86 -12.08 -17.09
N SER A 612 11.80 -11.17 -16.85
CA SER A 612 12.53 -10.44 -17.90
C SER A 612 13.51 -11.32 -18.68
N GLY A 613 13.98 -12.43 -18.07
CA GLY A 613 15.03 -13.30 -18.60
C GLY A 613 16.44 -12.69 -18.57
N THR A 614 16.59 -11.48 -18.03
CA THR A 614 17.85 -10.72 -18.04
C THR A 614 18.30 -10.31 -16.64
N SER A 615 17.39 -10.24 -15.67
CA SER A 615 17.66 -9.86 -14.28
C SER A 615 16.75 -10.62 -13.32
N TRP A 616 17.26 -10.85 -12.11
CA TRP A 616 16.42 -11.21 -10.96
C TRP A 616 15.90 -9.94 -10.30
N ASP A 617 14.60 -9.80 -10.22
CA ASP A 617 13.89 -8.67 -9.63
C ASP A 617 13.07 -9.17 -8.42
N ILE A 618 12.59 -8.27 -7.56
CA ILE A 618 11.58 -8.61 -6.54
C ILE A 618 10.21 -8.20 -7.05
N TYR A 619 9.28 -9.15 -7.00
CA TYR A 619 7.86 -8.94 -7.23
C TYR A 619 7.08 -9.28 -5.97
N GLY A 620 5.87 -8.73 -5.88
CA GLY A 620 4.93 -9.05 -4.81
C GLY A 620 3.52 -9.29 -5.33
N GLN A 621 2.72 -9.96 -4.51
CA GLN A 621 1.30 -10.14 -4.71
C GLN A 621 0.55 -10.07 -3.39
N TYR A 622 -0.55 -9.33 -3.38
CA TYR A 622 -1.46 -9.30 -2.25
C TYR A 622 -2.45 -10.46 -2.31
N LEU A 623 -2.70 -11.05 -1.14
CA LEU A 623 -3.78 -12.02 -0.95
C LEU A 623 -4.68 -11.52 0.18
N THR A 624 -5.97 -11.77 0.07
CA THR A 624 -6.93 -11.59 1.16
C THR A 624 -6.60 -12.50 2.34
N GLY A 625 -7.14 -12.22 3.52
CA GLY A 625 -6.97 -13.05 4.72
C GLY A 625 -7.45 -14.50 4.58
N ALA A 626 -8.24 -14.79 3.54
CA ALA A 626 -8.68 -16.14 3.17
C ALA A 626 -7.75 -16.83 2.14
N GLY A 627 -6.69 -16.17 1.68
CA GLY A 627 -5.74 -16.70 0.69
C GLY A 627 -6.15 -16.50 -0.77
N ALA A 628 -7.16 -15.68 -1.07
CA ALA A 628 -7.52 -15.35 -2.45
C ALA A 628 -6.70 -14.16 -2.99
N MET A 629 -6.27 -14.22 -4.26
CA MET A 629 -5.52 -13.16 -4.95
C MET A 629 -6.25 -11.81 -4.90
N SER A 630 -5.51 -10.73 -4.63
CA SER A 630 -6.02 -9.37 -4.56
C SER A 630 -5.22 -8.46 -5.50
N GLY A 631 -5.69 -8.29 -6.72
CA GLY A 631 -4.93 -7.64 -7.80
C GLY A 631 -4.02 -8.63 -8.53
N GLY A 632 -2.99 -8.13 -9.20
CA GLY A 632 -1.98 -8.93 -9.89
C GLY A 632 -0.57 -8.62 -9.42
N ASP A 633 0.39 -9.44 -9.85
CA ASP A 633 1.81 -9.28 -9.56
C ASP A 633 2.27 -7.85 -9.84
N PHE A 634 2.93 -7.24 -8.85
CA PHE A 634 3.49 -5.92 -8.99
C PHE A 634 5.00 -5.94 -8.78
N PHE A 635 5.70 -5.19 -9.63
CA PHE A 635 7.14 -5.00 -9.54
C PHE A 635 7.47 -4.18 -8.29
N ILE A 636 8.46 -4.62 -7.53
CA ILE A 636 8.97 -3.91 -6.35
C ILE A 636 10.31 -3.27 -6.67
N ILE A 637 11.31 -4.07 -7.07
CA ILE A 637 12.64 -3.57 -7.38
C ILE A 637 13.42 -4.48 -8.32
N SER A 638 14.34 -3.92 -9.10
CA SER A 638 15.19 -4.66 -10.02
C SER A 638 16.51 -5.14 -9.40
N SER A 639 17.09 -6.20 -9.95
CA SER A 639 18.48 -6.65 -9.67
C SER A 639 18.74 -7.10 -8.22
N ALA A 640 17.78 -7.80 -7.61
CA ALA A 640 17.83 -8.30 -6.25
C ALA A 640 18.01 -9.82 -6.19
N ASN A 641 18.72 -10.27 -5.15
CA ASN A 641 19.13 -11.66 -4.96
C ASN A 641 18.36 -12.41 -3.87
N SER A 642 17.55 -11.70 -3.07
CA SER A 642 16.69 -12.28 -2.03
C SER A 642 15.62 -11.27 -1.63
N ALA A 643 14.53 -11.76 -1.05
CA ALA A 643 13.48 -10.94 -0.47
C ALA A 643 13.03 -11.52 0.87
N ASP A 644 12.77 -10.63 1.82
CA ASP A 644 12.05 -10.89 3.05
C ASP A 644 10.98 -9.80 3.25
N VAL A 645 9.91 -10.11 3.98
CA VAL A 645 8.77 -9.20 4.17
C VAL A 645 8.32 -9.20 5.62
N ILE A 646 8.19 -7.99 6.17
CA ILE A 646 7.79 -7.75 7.56
C ILE A 646 6.54 -6.86 7.55
N PRO A 647 5.43 -7.24 8.18
CA PRO A 647 4.20 -6.46 8.16
C PRO A 647 4.25 -5.31 9.17
N ASN A 648 3.51 -4.24 8.90
CA ASN A 648 3.25 -3.16 9.84
C ASN A 648 1.76 -3.11 10.22
N ILE A 649 1.49 -3.54 11.45
CA ILE A 649 0.13 -3.61 11.99
C ILE A 649 -0.42 -2.29 12.51
N ASN A 650 0.27 -1.15 12.40
CA ASN A 650 -0.28 0.15 12.81
C ASN A 650 -0.72 1.01 11.63
N ILE A 651 -0.08 0.85 10.47
CA ILE A 651 -0.37 1.65 9.27
C ILE A 651 -0.85 0.82 8.07
N GLY A 652 -0.96 -0.51 8.21
CA GLY A 652 -1.46 -1.39 7.16
C GLY A 652 -0.48 -1.68 6.03
N ASN A 653 0.81 -1.37 6.20
CA ASN A 653 1.85 -1.54 5.18
C ASN A 653 2.73 -2.76 5.43
N TYR A 654 3.68 -2.99 4.53
CA TYR A 654 4.73 -4.00 4.64
C TYR A 654 6.10 -3.35 4.38
N LEU A 655 7.11 -3.74 5.14
CA LEU A 655 8.51 -3.49 4.84
C LEU A 655 9.03 -4.70 4.07
N VAL A 656 9.51 -4.49 2.84
CA VAL A 656 10.20 -5.52 2.06
C VAL A 656 11.69 -5.26 2.16
N VAL A 657 12.42 -6.23 2.69
CA VAL A 657 13.88 -6.24 2.80
C VAL A 657 14.44 -7.11 1.70
N TYR A 658 15.52 -6.70 1.06
CA TYR A 658 16.10 -7.44 -0.05
C TYR A 658 17.62 -7.23 -0.12
N ASP A 659 18.31 -8.19 -0.73
CA ASP A 659 19.76 -8.08 -0.96
C ASP A 659 20.09 -7.69 -2.41
N LEU A 660 21.02 -6.74 -2.57
CA LEU A 660 21.59 -6.32 -3.85
C LEU A 660 23.05 -6.80 -4.01
N GLY A 661 23.33 -8.07 -3.70
CA GLY A 661 24.66 -8.66 -3.87
C GLY A 661 25.61 -8.31 -2.73
N GLY A 662 25.23 -8.64 -1.49
CA GLY A 662 26.04 -8.42 -0.29
C GLY A 662 25.72 -7.13 0.46
N ASN A 663 24.60 -6.48 0.12
CA ASN A 663 24.12 -5.28 0.78
C ASN A 663 22.59 -5.32 0.86
N SER A 664 22.11 -5.39 2.10
CA SER A 664 20.68 -5.32 2.39
C SER A 664 20.16 -3.90 2.22
N ALA A 665 19.03 -3.80 1.54
CA ALA A 665 18.23 -2.58 1.40
C ALA A 665 16.77 -2.93 1.69
N TRP A 666 15.91 -1.91 1.79
CA TRP A 666 14.51 -2.12 2.12
C TRP A 666 13.63 -1.03 1.54
N ILE A 667 12.37 -1.37 1.29
CA ILE A 667 11.34 -0.49 0.74
C ILE A 667 10.02 -0.74 1.48
N ILE A 668 9.25 0.33 1.69
CA ILE A 668 7.88 0.18 2.17
C ILE A 668 6.97 -0.10 0.98
N VAL A 669 6.33 -1.25 1.00
CA VAL A 669 5.23 -1.58 0.11
C VAL A 669 3.94 -1.27 0.85
N GLY A 670 3.20 -0.30 0.32
CA GLY A 670 1.92 0.09 0.91
C GLY A 670 0.92 -1.05 0.80
N GLY A 671 0.44 -1.57 1.93
CA GLY A 671 -0.62 -2.57 1.91
C GLY A 671 -1.90 -1.92 1.38
N LEU A 672 -2.82 -2.74 0.85
CA LEU A 672 -4.09 -2.19 0.40
C LEU A 672 -4.81 -1.66 1.65
N PRO A 673 -5.08 -0.35 1.74
CA PRO A 673 -5.71 0.19 2.93
C PRO A 673 -7.10 -0.47 3.09
N ALA A 674 -7.60 -0.57 4.33
CA ALA A 674 -8.93 -1.13 4.63
C ALA A 674 -10.06 -0.53 3.77
N CYS A 675 -9.81 0.67 3.25
CA CYS A 675 -10.45 1.35 2.12
C CYS A 675 -9.52 2.52 1.71
N LEU A 676 -9.64 3.05 0.50
CA LEU A 676 -8.90 4.23 0.05
C LEU A 676 -9.52 5.51 0.63
N GLN A 677 -8.75 6.32 1.36
CA GLN A 677 -9.25 7.61 1.84
C GLN A 677 -9.72 8.49 0.66
N PRO A 678 -10.89 9.19 0.76
CA PRO A 678 -11.37 10.07 -0.28
C PRO A 678 -10.29 11.05 -0.74
N LEU A 679 -9.90 10.94 -2.01
CA LEU A 679 -8.90 11.83 -2.58
C LEU A 679 -9.43 13.26 -2.63
N SER A 680 -8.51 14.23 -2.56
CA SER A 680 -8.87 15.64 -2.63
C SER A 680 -9.65 15.96 -3.91
N GLY A 681 -10.62 16.86 -3.83
CA GLY A 681 -11.44 17.25 -4.98
C GLY A 681 -12.59 16.29 -5.32
N LEU A 682 -12.86 15.26 -4.50
CA LEU A 682 -14.08 14.45 -4.63
C LEU A 682 -15.31 15.33 -4.41
N ILE A 683 -16.22 15.38 -5.39
CA ILE A 683 -17.43 16.21 -5.32
C ILE A 683 -18.73 15.43 -5.40
N ALA A 684 -18.68 14.18 -5.86
CA ALA A 684 -19.81 13.26 -5.83
C ALA A 684 -19.31 11.81 -5.81
N TRP A 685 -20.01 10.94 -5.08
CA TRP A 685 -19.69 9.53 -4.95
C TRP A 685 -20.96 8.70 -4.73
N TRP A 686 -21.27 7.76 -5.63
CA TRP A 686 -22.42 6.86 -5.49
C TRP A 686 -21.93 5.42 -5.30
N PRO A 687 -21.97 4.89 -4.06
CA PRO A 687 -21.47 3.54 -3.78
C PRO A 687 -22.35 2.41 -4.30
N GLY A 688 -23.58 2.67 -4.76
CA GLY A 688 -24.49 1.59 -5.17
C GLY A 688 -25.00 0.70 -4.02
N ASP A 689 -24.84 1.14 -2.76
CA ASP A 689 -25.11 0.35 -1.55
C ASP A 689 -26.59 0.32 -1.11
N GLY A 690 -27.47 -0.03 -2.04
CA GLY A 690 -28.91 -0.19 -1.80
C GLY A 690 -29.73 1.09 -1.98
N ASP A 691 -29.10 2.20 -2.36
CA ASP A 691 -29.74 3.42 -2.82
C ASP A 691 -28.88 4.16 -3.86
N ALA A 692 -29.40 5.28 -4.37
CA ALA A 692 -28.70 6.15 -5.32
C ALA A 692 -28.23 7.47 -4.67
N LEU A 693 -27.92 7.48 -3.37
CA LEU A 693 -27.45 8.68 -2.70
C LEU A 693 -25.98 8.97 -3.00
N ASP A 694 -25.68 10.23 -3.31
CA ASP A 694 -24.32 10.78 -3.29
C ASP A 694 -23.80 10.85 -1.84
N SER A 695 -22.76 10.06 -1.55
CA SER A 695 -22.08 9.94 -0.26
C SER A 695 -20.99 11.01 -0.02
N ALA A 696 -20.52 11.69 -1.06
CA ALA A 696 -19.51 12.75 -0.94
C ALA A 696 -20.12 14.16 -0.99
N GLY A 697 -21.29 14.30 -1.61
CA GLY A 697 -21.94 15.57 -1.87
C GLY A 697 -23.45 15.54 -1.67
N THR A 698 -24.16 16.31 -2.49
CA THR A 698 -25.64 16.47 -2.41
C THR A 698 -26.31 16.11 -3.74
N ASN A 699 -25.58 15.51 -4.68
CA ASN A 699 -26.06 15.17 -6.02
C ASN A 699 -26.80 13.83 -6.00
N HIS A 700 -27.79 13.68 -5.13
CA HIS A 700 -28.49 12.39 -4.99
C HIS A 700 -29.22 12.00 -6.28
N GLY A 701 -29.10 10.74 -6.66
CA GLY A 701 -29.82 10.14 -7.77
C GLY A 701 -31.15 9.50 -7.35
N THR A 702 -31.93 9.12 -8.35
CA THR A 702 -33.16 8.34 -8.21
C THR A 702 -33.06 7.11 -9.10
N VAL A 703 -33.35 5.94 -8.53
CA VAL A 703 -33.45 4.68 -9.25
C VAL A 703 -34.75 4.65 -10.05
N MET A 704 -34.68 4.30 -11.32
CA MET A 704 -35.81 4.36 -12.26
C MET A 704 -36.16 2.97 -12.80
N ASN A 705 -37.42 2.79 -13.16
CA ASN A 705 -37.97 1.62 -13.88
C ASN A 705 -37.82 0.23 -13.25
N GLY A 706 -37.27 0.12 -12.04
CA GLY A 706 -37.15 -1.17 -11.35
C GLY A 706 -35.71 -1.63 -11.16
N ALA A 707 -34.74 -0.83 -11.61
CA ALA A 707 -33.32 -1.04 -11.37
C ALA A 707 -33.07 -1.44 -9.90
N ASN A 708 -32.27 -2.48 -9.72
CA ASN A 708 -32.11 -3.15 -8.43
C ASN A 708 -30.67 -3.10 -7.96
N PHE A 709 -30.38 -3.72 -6.83
CA PHE A 709 -29.05 -3.81 -6.25
C PHE A 709 -28.60 -5.26 -6.14
N ALA A 710 -27.34 -5.54 -6.48
CA ALA A 710 -26.74 -6.86 -6.40
C ALA A 710 -25.32 -6.76 -5.83
N SER A 711 -24.65 -7.89 -5.57
CA SER A 711 -23.25 -7.88 -5.11
C SER A 711 -22.37 -7.08 -6.09
N GLY A 712 -21.69 -6.06 -5.57
CA GLY A 712 -20.80 -5.18 -6.30
C GLY A 712 -19.34 -5.63 -6.24
N MET A 713 -18.46 -4.84 -6.85
CA MET A 713 -17.02 -4.89 -6.60
C MET A 713 -16.76 -4.44 -5.16
N VAL A 714 -17.37 -3.33 -4.75
CA VAL A 714 -17.39 -2.79 -3.39
C VAL A 714 -18.81 -3.01 -2.85
N ASN A 715 -18.99 -3.96 -1.94
CA ASN A 715 -20.29 -4.24 -1.31
C ASN A 715 -21.45 -4.56 -2.30
N GLN A 716 -22.35 -3.60 -2.59
CA GLN A 716 -23.43 -3.73 -3.57
C GLN A 716 -23.26 -2.74 -4.73
N SER A 717 -23.86 -3.07 -5.86
CA SER A 717 -23.81 -2.30 -7.10
C SER A 717 -25.21 -2.02 -7.63
N PHE A 718 -25.35 -1.02 -8.50
CA PHE A 718 -26.53 -0.89 -9.36
C PHE A 718 -26.55 -2.07 -10.33
N SER A 719 -27.66 -2.80 -10.37
CA SER A 719 -27.90 -3.93 -11.28
C SER A 719 -28.98 -3.53 -12.27
N LEU A 720 -28.60 -3.44 -13.55
CA LEU A 720 -29.44 -2.96 -14.64
C LEU A 720 -29.71 -4.11 -15.62
N ASP A 721 -30.99 -4.35 -15.90
CA ASP A 721 -31.44 -5.50 -16.68
C ASP A 721 -31.23 -5.39 -18.21
N GLY A 722 -30.82 -4.22 -18.69
CA GLY A 722 -30.61 -3.96 -20.11
C GLY A 722 -31.87 -3.65 -20.92
N LEU A 723 -33.04 -3.57 -20.27
CA LEU A 723 -34.32 -3.28 -20.92
C LEU A 723 -34.64 -1.78 -20.84
N ASP A 724 -34.81 -1.26 -19.63
CA ASP A 724 -35.14 0.15 -19.39
C ASP A 724 -34.64 0.71 -18.04
N ASP A 725 -33.86 -0.07 -17.30
CA ASP A 725 -33.28 0.25 -15.98
C ASP A 725 -32.17 1.31 -16.04
N TYR A 726 -32.22 2.29 -15.13
CA TYR A 726 -31.19 3.32 -14.98
C TYR A 726 -31.27 4.08 -13.66
N VAL A 727 -30.24 4.87 -13.36
CA VAL A 727 -30.24 5.87 -12.28
C VAL A 727 -30.17 7.27 -12.88
N SER A 728 -30.98 8.20 -12.36
CA SER A 728 -31.03 9.60 -12.80
C SER A 728 -30.64 10.56 -11.68
N VAL A 729 -29.63 11.38 -11.93
CA VAL A 729 -29.16 12.45 -11.04
C VAL A 729 -29.58 13.80 -11.65
N PRO A 730 -30.31 14.66 -10.90
CA PRO A 730 -30.71 15.98 -11.38
C PRO A 730 -29.52 16.84 -11.83
N ASP A 731 -29.76 17.78 -12.74
CA ASP A 731 -28.72 18.72 -13.15
C ASP A 731 -28.23 19.56 -11.96
N ALA A 732 -26.91 19.74 -11.88
CA ALA A 732 -26.24 20.49 -10.82
C ALA A 732 -25.02 21.23 -11.39
N ALA A 733 -24.80 22.46 -10.92
CA ALA A 733 -23.70 23.31 -11.40
C ALA A 733 -22.32 22.65 -11.20
N GLY A 734 -22.12 21.90 -10.11
CA GLY A 734 -20.88 21.19 -9.83
C GLY A 734 -20.57 20.04 -10.80
N LEU A 735 -21.57 19.57 -11.56
CA LEU A 735 -21.43 18.51 -12.58
C LEU A 735 -21.34 19.08 -14.01
N ASN A 736 -21.41 20.41 -14.14
CA ASN A 736 -21.31 21.15 -15.40
C ASN A 736 -19.90 21.72 -15.55
N PHE A 737 -18.96 20.87 -15.97
CA PHE A 737 -17.53 21.21 -15.98
C PHE A 737 -17.14 22.28 -17.00
N GLY A 738 -17.89 22.46 -18.09
CA GLY A 738 -17.56 23.47 -19.09
C GLY A 738 -16.15 23.24 -19.66
N ALA A 739 -15.24 24.19 -19.44
CA ALA A 739 -13.83 24.09 -19.82
C ALA A 739 -12.92 23.56 -18.70
N ASN A 740 -13.44 23.32 -17.49
CA ASN A 740 -12.66 22.93 -16.32
C ASN A 740 -12.21 21.47 -16.37
N GLU A 741 -11.17 21.16 -15.59
CA GLU A 741 -10.70 19.81 -15.34
C GLU A 741 -11.69 19.02 -14.50
N PHE A 742 -11.68 17.70 -14.68
CA PHE A 742 -12.43 16.77 -13.85
C PHE A 742 -11.90 15.36 -14.01
N SER A 743 -12.32 14.46 -13.12
CA SER A 743 -12.14 13.02 -13.30
C SER A 743 -13.41 12.27 -12.96
N LEU A 744 -13.65 11.16 -13.65
CA LEU A 744 -14.70 10.19 -13.33
C LEU A 744 -14.08 8.80 -13.19
N SER A 745 -14.64 7.99 -12.31
CA SER A 745 -14.25 6.60 -12.08
C SER A 745 -15.48 5.77 -11.77
N ALA A 746 -15.49 4.51 -12.19
CA ALA A 746 -16.50 3.51 -11.82
C ALA A 746 -15.98 2.08 -12.04
N TRP A 747 -16.48 1.15 -11.23
CA TRP A 747 -16.38 -0.28 -11.50
C TRP A 747 -17.56 -0.73 -12.36
N VAL A 748 -17.29 -1.59 -13.35
CA VAL A 748 -18.30 -2.10 -14.28
C VAL A 748 -18.16 -3.61 -14.48
N ASN A 749 -19.29 -4.28 -14.70
CA ASN A 749 -19.36 -5.69 -15.05
C ASN A 749 -20.48 -5.91 -16.07
N SER A 750 -20.14 -6.45 -17.24
CA SER A 750 -21.12 -6.75 -18.29
C SER A 750 -20.68 -7.94 -19.13
N THR A 751 -21.63 -8.55 -19.83
CA THR A 751 -21.40 -9.53 -20.90
C THR A 751 -22.01 -9.07 -22.23
N ASP A 752 -22.49 -7.82 -22.29
CA ASP A 752 -23.23 -7.27 -23.41
C ASP A 752 -22.30 -6.66 -24.46
N TYR A 753 -22.29 -7.24 -25.66
CA TYR A 753 -21.53 -6.77 -26.82
C TYR A 753 -22.31 -5.82 -27.74
N GLY A 754 -23.40 -5.23 -27.24
CA GLY A 754 -24.14 -4.21 -27.96
C GLY A 754 -23.36 -2.90 -28.13
N SER A 755 -23.87 -2.04 -28.99
CA SER A 755 -23.29 -0.72 -29.24
C SER A 755 -23.95 0.34 -28.35
N TRP A 756 -23.19 1.35 -27.93
CA TRP A 756 -23.69 2.51 -27.18
C TRP A 756 -24.28 2.20 -25.80
N ARG A 757 -23.79 1.16 -25.12
CA ARG A 757 -24.25 0.82 -23.75
C ARG A 757 -23.74 1.86 -22.75
N ARG A 758 -24.61 2.80 -22.36
CA ARG A 758 -24.22 3.98 -21.56
C ARG A 758 -23.90 3.60 -20.12
N ILE A 759 -22.67 3.82 -19.67
CA ILE A 759 -22.27 3.58 -18.28
C ILE A 759 -22.55 4.83 -17.45
N ILE A 760 -21.89 5.95 -17.77
CA ILE A 760 -22.08 7.26 -17.13
C ILE A 760 -22.22 8.29 -18.25
N THR A 761 -23.35 9.02 -18.29
CA THR A 761 -23.61 10.00 -19.35
C THR A 761 -24.26 11.26 -18.82
N LYS A 762 -23.71 12.43 -19.19
CA LYS A 762 -24.39 13.72 -19.03
C LYS A 762 -24.40 14.45 -20.36
N ARG A 763 -25.54 14.37 -21.06
CA ARG A 763 -25.69 14.86 -22.43
C ARG A 763 -27.06 15.50 -22.62
N GLY A 764 -27.08 16.76 -23.07
CA GLY A 764 -28.31 17.46 -23.41
C GLY A 764 -28.91 17.01 -24.74
N ILE A 765 -30.21 17.29 -24.95
CA ILE A 765 -30.93 17.01 -26.21
C ILE A 765 -30.54 18.04 -27.29
N SER A 766 -30.12 19.23 -26.86
CA SER A 766 -29.58 20.30 -27.71
C SER A 766 -28.20 20.72 -27.21
N GLY A 767 -27.16 20.47 -28.01
CA GLY A 767 -25.76 20.75 -27.66
C GLY A 767 -24.80 19.90 -28.51
N SER A 768 -23.56 20.37 -28.72
CA SER A 768 -22.56 19.69 -29.55
C SER A 768 -21.48 18.95 -28.75
N THR A 769 -21.45 19.08 -27.42
CA THR A 769 -20.39 18.54 -26.56
C THR A 769 -20.93 18.05 -25.22
N TRP A 770 -20.39 16.95 -24.69
CA TRP A 770 -20.83 16.25 -23.47
C TRP A 770 -19.69 15.42 -22.87
N TYR A 771 -19.97 14.66 -21.81
CA TYR A 771 -19.14 13.53 -21.42
C TYR A 771 -20.00 12.27 -21.29
N SER A 772 -19.59 11.19 -21.95
CA SER A 772 -20.25 9.90 -21.91
C SER A 772 -19.20 8.79 -21.92
N LEU A 773 -19.20 7.97 -20.89
CA LEU A 773 -18.49 6.69 -20.84
C LEU A 773 -19.49 5.59 -21.22
N THR A 774 -19.15 4.79 -22.23
CA THR A 774 -20.05 3.80 -22.83
C THR A 774 -19.27 2.54 -23.21
N LEU A 775 -19.96 1.41 -23.35
CA LEU A 775 -19.42 0.27 -24.09
C LEU A 775 -19.83 0.35 -25.56
N MET A 776 -18.90 -0.05 -26.43
CA MET A 776 -19.09 -0.15 -27.87
C MET A 776 -18.59 -1.53 -28.31
N ASN A 777 -19.48 -2.49 -28.53
CA ASN A 777 -19.09 -3.84 -28.95
C ASN A 777 -18.13 -4.51 -27.95
N GLY A 778 -18.39 -4.32 -26.65
CA GLY A 778 -17.63 -4.92 -25.57
C GLY A 778 -16.40 -4.15 -25.09
N ILE A 779 -15.91 -3.16 -25.85
CA ILE A 779 -14.80 -2.28 -25.43
C ILE A 779 -15.32 -0.98 -24.80
N ALA A 780 -14.55 -0.36 -23.91
CA ALA A 780 -14.88 0.94 -23.32
C ALA A 780 -14.62 2.07 -24.32
N ARG A 781 -15.48 3.08 -24.30
CA ARG A 781 -15.40 4.30 -25.12
C ARG A 781 -15.76 5.52 -24.31
N LEU A 782 -14.91 6.55 -24.39
CA LEU A 782 -15.25 7.92 -24.02
C LEU A 782 -15.72 8.68 -25.27
N GLU A 783 -16.90 9.29 -25.21
CA GLU A 783 -17.46 10.18 -26.24
C GLU A 783 -17.67 11.58 -25.64
N VAL A 784 -17.11 12.61 -26.30
CA VAL A 784 -17.23 14.00 -25.84
C VAL A 784 -17.92 14.95 -26.82
N ALA A 785 -18.05 14.55 -28.08
CA ALA A 785 -18.75 15.26 -29.15
C ALA A 785 -19.03 14.27 -30.31
N PRO A 786 -19.90 14.60 -31.29
CA PRO A 786 -20.10 13.75 -32.45
C PRO A 786 -18.77 13.43 -33.15
N GLY A 787 -18.43 12.15 -33.23
CA GLY A 787 -17.19 11.68 -33.90
C GLY A 787 -15.90 11.89 -33.10
N MET A 788 -15.95 12.45 -31.89
CA MET A 788 -14.79 12.61 -31.00
C MET A 788 -14.84 11.56 -29.90
N ASN A 789 -14.16 10.44 -30.17
CA ASN A 789 -14.18 9.25 -29.33
C ASN A 789 -12.76 8.81 -28.95
N CYS A 790 -12.66 8.08 -27.84
CA CYS A 790 -11.44 7.47 -27.32
C CYS A 790 -11.79 6.05 -26.86
N ASP A 791 -11.21 5.03 -27.50
CA ASP A 791 -11.57 3.62 -27.33
C ASP A 791 -10.49 2.83 -26.59
N SER A 792 -10.88 1.82 -25.80
CA SER A 792 -9.95 0.85 -25.24
C SER A 792 -9.51 -0.20 -26.26
N SER A 793 -8.30 -0.73 -26.10
CA SER A 793 -7.81 -1.88 -26.87
C SER A 793 -8.23 -3.22 -26.25
N VAL A 794 -8.63 -3.20 -24.98
CA VAL A 794 -9.11 -4.35 -24.22
C VAL A 794 -10.64 -4.43 -24.18
N VAL A 795 -11.15 -5.65 -24.17
CA VAL A 795 -12.58 -5.96 -23.98
C VAL A 795 -12.89 -5.90 -22.48
N VAL A 796 -13.97 -5.20 -22.14
CA VAL A 796 -14.46 -4.99 -20.75
C VAL A 796 -15.74 -5.79 -20.48
N SER A 797 -16.40 -6.30 -21.53
CA SER A 797 -17.63 -7.09 -21.43
C SER A 797 -17.38 -8.60 -21.39
N ASP A 798 -16.37 -9.03 -20.66
CA ASP A 798 -15.96 -10.43 -20.51
C ASP A 798 -16.61 -11.13 -19.28
N GLY A 799 -17.47 -10.42 -18.56
CA GLY A 799 -18.11 -10.89 -17.34
C GLY A 799 -17.28 -10.72 -16.06
N GLN A 800 -16.09 -10.12 -16.11
CA GLN A 800 -15.29 -9.73 -14.95
C GLN A 800 -15.56 -8.27 -14.53
N TRP A 801 -15.10 -7.90 -13.34
CA TRP A 801 -15.12 -6.50 -12.89
C TRP A 801 -13.92 -5.77 -13.47
N HIS A 802 -14.18 -4.61 -14.08
CA HIS A 802 -13.15 -3.69 -14.56
C HIS A 802 -13.33 -2.31 -13.97
N HIS A 803 -12.22 -1.64 -13.66
CA HIS A 803 -12.22 -0.24 -13.23
C HIS A 803 -12.00 0.67 -14.44
N LEU A 804 -12.98 1.51 -14.72
CA LEU A 804 -12.88 2.51 -15.78
C LEU A 804 -12.72 3.89 -15.16
N ALA A 805 -11.76 4.66 -15.68
CA ALA A 805 -11.61 6.06 -15.30
C ALA A 805 -11.35 6.96 -16.50
N VAL A 806 -11.80 8.22 -16.41
CA VAL A 806 -11.47 9.26 -17.37
C VAL A 806 -10.99 10.49 -16.61
N ILE A 807 -9.89 11.08 -17.07
CA ILE A 807 -9.44 12.39 -16.61
C ILE A 807 -9.55 13.38 -17.77
N ARG A 808 -9.88 14.63 -17.44
CA ARG A 808 -9.64 15.79 -18.28
C ARG A 808 -8.59 16.65 -17.60
N ASP A 809 -7.40 16.66 -18.18
CA ASP A 809 -6.25 17.41 -17.72
C ASP A 809 -6.03 18.59 -18.67
N ASN A 810 -6.26 19.80 -18.17
CA ASN A 810 -6.08 21.03 -18.94
C ASN A 810 -4.62 21.50 -18.92
N VAL A 811 -3.79 21.01 -18.01
CA VAL A 811 -2.34 21.25 -18.03
C VAL A 811 -1.71 20.55 -19.23
N THR A 812 -2.04 19.28 -19.45
CA THR A 812 -1.55 18.54 -20.64
C THR A 812 -2.45 18.73 -21.86
N GLY A 813 -3.69 19.17 -21.69
CA GLY A 813 -4.64 19.45 -22.76
C GLY A 813 -5.33 18.21 -23.33
N PHE A 814 -5.41 17.10 -22.57
CA PHE A 814 -5.99 15.83 -23.01
C PHE A 814 -7.08 15.30 -22.08
N PHE A 815 -8.05 14.62 -22.68
CA PHE A 815 -8.76 13.55 -22.01
C PHE A 815 -7.92 12.28 -22.07
N ARG A 816 -7.85 11.52 -20.97
CA ARG A 816 -7.29 10.16 -20.97
C ARG A 816 -8.28 9.19 -20.35
N MET A 817 -8.40 8.01 -20.95
CA MET A 817 -9.22 6.92 -20.42
C MET A 817 -8.32 5.79 -19.94
N PHE A 818 -8.69 5.21 -18.82
CA PHE A 818 -7.99 4.12 -18.15
C PHE A 818 -8.92 2.92 -18.03
N VAL A 819 -8.35 1.72 -18.17
CA VAL A 819 -8.96 0.45 -17.80
C VAL A 819 -7.98 -0.23 -16.83
N ASP A 820 -8.47 -0.60 -15.65
CA ASP A 820 -7.71 -1.32 -14.62
C ASP A 820 -6.39 -0.63 -14.21
N GLY A 821 -6.43 0.70 -14.11
CA GLY A 821 -5.28 1.53 -13.77
C GLY A 821 -4.38 1.89 -14.96
N VAL A 822 -4.56 1.26 -16.12
CA VAL A 822 -3.70 1.44 -17.30
C VAL A 822 -4.33 2.38 -18.31
N VAL A 823 -3.58 3.39 -18.77
CA VAL A 823 -4.01 4.31 -19.85
C VAL A 823 -4.27 3.51 -21.13
N GLN A 824 -5.47 3.63 -21.67
CA GLN A 824 -5.86 2.98 -22.91
C GLN A 824 -5.81 3.91 -24.12
N CYS A 825 -6.22 5.16 -23.93
CA CYS A 825 -6.28 6.12 -25.01
C CYS A 825 -6.20 7.56 -24.50
N SER A 826 -5.87 8.49 -25.40
CA SER A 826 -5.84 9.93 -25.15
C SER A 826 -6.53 10.68 -26.28
N LEU A 827 -7.31 11.70 -25.95
CA LEU A 827 -8.05 12.54 -26.89
C LEU A 827 -7.79 14.02 -26.56
N ALA A 828 -7.33 14.79 -27.53
CA ALA A 828 -7.04 16.21 -27.31
C ALA A 828 -8.32 16.97 -26.92
N THR A 829 -8.23 17.81 -25.89
CA THR A 829 -9.34 18.67 -25.46
C THR A 829 -9.61 19.80 -26.46
N SER A 830 -8.57 20.26 -27.16
CA SER A 830 -8.62 21.37 -28.12
C SER A 830 -9.34 22.63 -27.60
N GLY A 831 -9.25 22.92 -26.29
CA GLY A 831 -9.94 24.05 -25.66
C GLY A 831 -11.47 23.93 -25.63
N MET A 832 -12.01 22.73 -25.88
CA MET A 832 -13.44 22.47 -25.94
C MET A 832 -14.14 22.82 -24.62
N THR A 833 -15.32 23.43 -24.73
CA THR A 833 -16.23 23.62 -23.59
C THR A 833 -17.34 22.56 -23.66
N LEU A 834 -17.50 21.77 -22.60
CA LEU A 834 -18.57 20.77 -22.48
C LEU A 834 -19.89 21.46 -22.10
N ASN A 835 -20.89 21.38 -22.97
CA ASN A 835 -22.17 22.06 -22.79
C ASN A 835 -23.23 21.09 -22.25
N THR A 836 -23.17 20.83 -20.95
CA THR A 836 -24.03 19.83 -20.28
C THR A 836 -25.12 20.42 -19.37
N ALA A 837 -25.20 21.74 -19.27
CA ALA A 837 -26.18 22.42 -18.43
C ALA A 837 -27.63 22.10 -18.87
N GLY A 838 -28.50 21.86 -17.90
CA GLY A 838 -29.89 21.47 -18.11
C GLY A 838 -30.11 19.98 -18.40
N ALA A 839 -29.05 19.17 -18.54
CA ALA A 839 -29.16 17.73 -18.73
C ALA A 839 -28.95 16.98 -17.40
N PRO A 840 -29.71 15.90 -17.10
CA PRO A 840 -29.39 15.03 -15.98
C PRO A 840 -28.06 14.28 -16.22
N LEU A 841 -27.40 13.87 -15.13
CA LEU A 841 -26.36 12.85 -15.17
C LEU A 841 -27.04 11.49 -14.97
N GLU A 842 -26.79 10.53 -15.85
CA GLU A 842 -27.46 9.23 -15.83
C GLU A 842 -26.46 8.08 -15.82
N PHE A 843 -26.79 7.05 -15.06
CA PHE A 843 -26.07 5.79 -15.02
C PHE A 843 -26.92 4.72 -15.69
N GLY A 844 -26.40 4.10 -16.74
CA GLY A 844 -27.11 3.05 -17.48
C GLY A 844 -27.84 3.49 -18.75
N LYS A 845 -28.01 4.80 -18.99
CA LYS A 845 -28.67 5.31 -20.21
C LYS A 845 -28.31 6.75 -20.57
N TRP A 846 -28.91 7.25 -21.66
CA TRP A 846 -29.05 8.67 -21.98
C TRP A 846 -30.53 9.07 -22.09
N ALA A 847 -30.89 10.29 -21.66
CA ALA A 847 -32.25 10.75 -21.37
C ALA A 847 -33.23 10.67 -22.55
N SER A 848 -32.73 10.77 -23.78
CA SER A 848 -33.51 10.68 -25.01
C SER A 848 -33.24 9.40 -25.83
N GLU A 849 -32.45 8.46 -25.29
CA GLU A 849 -32.16 7.21 -25.97
C GLU A 849 -33.40 6.28 -25.91
N SER A 850 -33.77 5.71 -27.06
CA SER A 850 -34.78 4.65 -27.17
C SER A 850 -34.12 3.31 -27.50
N TYR A 851 -34.60 2.22 -26.90
CA TYR A 851 -34.17 0.82 -27.02
C TYR A 851 -32.94 0.56 -27.91
N GLY A 852 -31.79 0.35 -27.26
CA GLY A 852 -30.53 -0.03 -27.92
C GLY A 852 -29.28 0.41 -27.15
N GLY A 853 -29.29 1.61 -26.55
CA GLY A 853 -28.17 2.16 -25.77
C GLY A 853 -28.25 1.93 -24.24
N ILE A 854 -29.23 1.14 -23.78
CA ILE A 854 -29.41 0.82 -22.35
C ILE A 854 -28.34 -0.17 -21.93
N TYR A 855 -27.68 0.10 -20.80
CA TYR A 855 -26.64 -0.77 -20.25
C TYR A 855 -27.26 -2.01 -19.58
N ALA A 856 -26.77 -3.18 -19.95
CA ALA A 856 -27.07 -4.45 -19.29
C ALA A 856 -25.85 -4.87 -18.47
N GLY A 857 -25.97 -4.93 -17.15
CA GLY A 857 -24.86 -5.29 -16.27
C GLY A 857 -24.90 -4.61 -14.91
N ARG A 858 -23.74 -4.51 -14.27
CA ARG A 858 -23.58 -3.87 -12.97
C ARG A 858 -22.62 -2.69 -13.03
N ILE A 859 -22.96 -1.63 -12.30
CA ILE A 859 -22.13 -0.41 -12.15
C ILE A 859 -21.99 -0.12 -10.66
N ASP A 860 -20.77 0.14 -10.22
CA ASP A 860 -20.42 0.26 -8.81
C ASP A 860 -19.41 1.38 -8.55
N ASP A 861 -19.42 1.90 -7.32
CA ASP A 861 -18.49 2.88 -6.76
C ASP A 861 -18.19 4.08 -7.68
N ILE A 862 -19.23 4.74 -8.19
CA ILE A 862 -19.08 5.84 -9.15
C ILE A 862 -18.54 7.07 -8.43
N GLN A 863 -17.40 7.60 -8.85
CA GLN A 863 -16.72 8.74 -8.23
C GLN A 863 -16.52 9.88 -9.25
N ILE A 864 -16.73 11.13 -8.82
CA ILE A 864 -16.49 12.32 -9.64
C ILE A 864 -15.66 13.34 -8.87
N TYR A 865 -14.60 13.83 -9.51
CA TYR A 865 -13.66 14.80 -8.96
C TYR A 865 -13.66 16.09 -9.78
N ASN A 866 -13.51 17.24 -9.11
CA ASN A 866 -13.41 18.56 -9.76
C ASN A 866 -11.99 18.95 -10.19
N ARG A 867 -11.11 17.95 -10.35
CA ARG A 867 -9.74 18.08 -10.85
C ARG A 867 -9.34 16.86 -11.66
N ALA A 868 -8.26 16.98 -12.41
CA ALA A 868 -7.58 15.82 -12.97
C ALA A 868 -6.90 15.03 -11.83
N LEU A 869 -7.19 13.72 -11.76
CA LEU A 869 -6.44 12.78 -10.94
C LEU A 869 -5.14 12.39 -11.65
N SER A 870 -4.09 12.18 -10.87
CA SER A 870 -2.84 11.63 -11.38
C SER A 870 -2.96 10.13 -11.67
N VAL A 871 -2.04 9.59 -12.47
CA VAL A 871 -2.02 8.15 -12.79
C VAL A 871 -1.87 7.30 -11.52
N SER A 872 -1.05 7.73 -10.56
CA SER A 872 -0.90 7.04 -9.27
C SER A 872 -2.17 7.07 -8.42
N GLU A 873 -2.94 8.15 -8.48
CA GLU A 873 -4.25 8.23 -7.82
C GLU A 873 -5.29 7.31 -8.47
N ILE A 874 -5.32 7.21 -9.81
CA ILE A 874 -6.16 6.25 -10.53
C ILE A 874 -5.76 4.80 -10.20
N GLN A 875 -4.45 4.54 -10.14
CA GLN A 875 -3.91 3.24 -9.74
C GLN A 875 -4.27 2.91 -8.29
N ALA A 876 -4.26 3.90 -7.39
CA ALA A 876 -4.66 3.72 -6.00
C ALA A 876 -6.16 3.36 -5.87
N ILE A 877 -7.03 3.99 -6.67
CA ILE A 877 -8.46 3.64 -6.71
C ILE A 877 -8.66 2.21 -7.24
N TYR A 878 -7.98 1.83 -8.32
CA TYR A 878 -8.04 0.46 -8.84
C TYR A 878 -7.53 -0.57 -7.83
N ASN A 879 -6.36 -0.32 -7.21
CA ASN A 879 -5.76 -1.21 -6.23
C ASN A 879 -6.62 -1.35 -4.97
N ALA A 880 -7.39 -0.32 -4.60
CA ALA A 880 -8.36 -0.41 -3.50
C ALA A 880 -9.37 -1.53 -3.75
N SER A 881 -9.69 -1.86 -5.02
CA SER A 881 -10.47 -3.04 -5.37
C SER A 881 -11.78 -3.10 -4.55
N SER A 882 -12.11 -4.26 -3.99
CA SER A 882 -13.28 -4.45 -3.12
C SER A 882 -13.29 -3.65 -1.81
N ALA A 883 -12.17 -3.03 -1.43
CA ALA A 883 -12.10 -2.14 -0.27
C ALA A 883 -12.75 -0.77 -0.54
N GLY A 884 -12.79 -0.31 -1.80
CA GLY A 884 -13.44 0.95 -2.21
C GLY A 884 -12.92 2.21 -1.49
N LEU A 885 -13.69 3.30 -1.53
CA LEU A 885 -13.38 4.51 -0.77
C LEU A 885 -13.80 4.41 0.71
N CYS A 886 -13.07 5.08 1.58
CA CYS A 886 -13.44 5.24 2.98
C CYS A 886 -14.57 6.26 3.12
N GLY A 887 -15.77 5.73 3.28
CA GLY A 887 -16.92 6.44 3.81
C GLY A 887 -18.07 5.46 3.92
N GLY A 888 -18.87 5.60 4.96
CA GLY A 888 -19.92 4.63 5.22
C GLY A 888 -21.31 5.24 5.11
N PRO A 889 -22.32 4.45 5.43
CA PRO A 889 -23.69 4.77 5.12
C PRO A 889 -24.19 6.07 5.76
N ILE A 890 -25.00 6.81 5.01
CA ILE A 890 -25.61 8.05 5.47
C ILE A 890 -26.88 7.74 6.26
N LEU A 891 -27.01 8.32 7.46
CA LEU A 891 -28.26 8.38 8.18
C LEU A 891 -28.96 9.71 7.90
N THR A 892 -30.11 9.66 7.26
CA THR A 892 -31.01 10.82 7.13
C THR A 892 -32.08 10.78 8.20
N VAL A 893 -32.21 11.86 8.97
CA VAL A 893 -33.24 12.03 10.00
C VAL A 893 -34.25 13.07 9.55
N LYS A 894 -35.54 12.73 9.61
CA LYS A 894 -36.66 13.64 9.32
C LYS A 894 -37.53 13.89 10.55
N ILE A 895 -38.15 15.06 10.61
CA ILE A 895 -39.18 15.43 11.59
C ILE A 895 -40.48 15.66 10.80
N ASP A 896 -41.52 14.89 11.10
CA ASP A 896 -42.79 14.89 10.34
C ASP A 896 -43.55 16.22 10.42
N MET A 897 -43.49 16.88 11.57
CA MET A 897 -44.10 18.17 11.85
C MET A 897 -43.02 19.23 12.09
N PRO A 898 -42.78 20.15 11.13
CA PRO A 898 -41.86 21.26 11.31
C PRO A 898 -42.13 22.03 12.62
N GLY A 899 -41.16 22.05 13.53
CA GLY A 899 -41.27 22.70 14.84
C GLY A 899 -41.94 21.88 15.95
N GLY A 900 -42.30 20.62 15.69
CA GLY A 900 -42.88 19.68 16.66
C GLY A 900 -41.88 19.21 17.74
N GLY A 901 -40.60 19.15 17.41
CA GLY A 901 -39.55 18.70 18.32
C GLY A 901 -38.15 18.79 17.71
N THR A 902 -37.18 18.13 18.36
CA THR A 902 -35.80 17.98 17.89
C THR A 902 -35.35 16.53 18.02
N VAL A 903 -34.38 16.11 17.20
CA VAL A 903 -33.72 14.80 17.33
C VAL A 903 -32.22 15.02 17.56
N LYS A 904 -31.63 14.28 18.52
CA LYS A 904 -30.20 14.31 18.82
C LYS A 904 -29.64 12.92 19.09
N GLY A 905 -28.35 12.71 18.80
CA GLY A 905 -27.62 11.49 19.18
C GLY A 905 -26.70 11.01 18.06
N GLY A 906 -25.59 10.36 18.43
CA GLY A 906 -24.60 9.83 17.48
C GLY A 906 -24.13 10.86 16.44
N GLY A 907 -23.80 12.10 16.82
CA GLY A 907 -23.39 13.14 15.85
C GLY A 907 -24.54 13.93 15.21
N ILE A 908 -25.74 13.36 15.11
CA ILE A 908 -26.92 14.07 14.60
C ILE A 908 -27.43 15.10 15.62
N SER A 909 -27.72 16.31 15.13
CA SER A 909 -28.50 17.33 15.84
C SER A 909 -29.46 18.05 14.88
N CYS A 910 -30.70 17.56 14.81
CA CYS A 910 -31.76 18.02 13.91
C CYS A 910 -32.70 19.02 14.61
N PRO A 911 -32.67 20.33 14.27
CA PRO A 911 -33.49 21.32 14.96
C PRO A 911 -34.86 21.60 14.34
N ALA A 912 -35.15 21.16 13.10
CA ALA A 912 -36.37 21.61 12.40
C ALA A 912 -37.07 20.57 11.49
N ILE A 913 -36.48 20.16 10.37
CA ILE A 913 -37.19 19.40 9.31
C ILE A 913 -36.42 18.15 8.86
N SER A 914 -35.13 18.30 8.55
CA SER A 914 -34.26 17.18 8.23
C SER A 914 -32.79 17.51 8.48
N CYS A 915 -31.98 16.48 8.66
CA CYS A 915 -30.52 16.54 8.69
C CYS A 915 -29.97 15.15 8.35
N SER A 916 -28.70 15.08 7.94
CA SER A 916 -28.03 13.84 7.60
C SER A 916 -26.61 13.83 8.15
N GLU A 917 -26.08 12.64 8.40
CA GLU A 917 -24.71 12.43 8.87
C GLU A 917 -24.17 11.10 8.32
N GLY A 918 -22.87 11.07 8.01
CA GLY A 918 -22.18 9.86 7.56
C GLY A 918 -21.61 9.06 8.73
N TYR A 919 -21.55 7.74 8.60
CA TYR A 919 -21.03 6.85 9.66
C TYR A 919 -20.15 5.77 9.06
N GLU A 920 -19.13 5.31 9.78
CA GLU A 920 -18.40 4.09 9.41
C GLU A 920 -19.35 2.88 9.40
N LYS A 921 -19.14 1.96 8.45
CA LYS A 921 -19.96 0.76 8.31
C LYS A 921 -19.85 -0.11 9.57
N GLY A 922 -20.99 -0.56 10.09
CA GLY A 922 -21.05 -1.31 11.35
C GLY A 922 -21.20 -0.44 12.59
N THR A 923 -21.19 0.89 12.46
CA THR A 923 -21.44 1.80 13.59
C THR A 923 -22.86 1.61 14.13
N VAL A 924 -23.01 1.45 15.44
CA VAL A 924 -24.34 1.46 16.08
C VAL A 924 -24.69 2.89 16.49
N VAL A 925 -25.72 3.45 15.87
CA VAL A 925 -26.20 4.82 16.11
C VAL A 925 -27.45 4.79 16.97
N THR A 926 -27.48 5.65 18.00
CA THR A 926 -28.64 5.84 18.88
C THR A 926 -29.10 7.29 18.87
N LEU A 927 -30.36 7.50 18.49
CA LEU A 927 -31.03 8.80 18.40
C LEU A 927 -32.09 8.94 19.50
N THR A 928 -32.31 10.17 19.96
CA THR A 928 -33.35 10.52 20.93
C THR A 928 -34.19 11.68 20.41
N ALA A 929 -35.51 11.52 20.38
CA ALA A 929 -36.46 12.57 20.04
C ALA A 929 -36.94 13.33 21.29
N ALA A 930 -37.00 14.65 21.20
CA ALA A 930 -37.52 15.53 22.24
C ALA A 930 -38.64 16.41 21.69
N ALA A 931 -39.84 16.33 22.28
CA ALA A 931 -40.98 17.14 21.86
C ALA A 931 -40.94 18.55 22.46
N LYS A 932 -41.39 19.55 21.71
CA LYS A 932 -41.55 20.93 22.17
C LYS A 932 -42.83 21.08 23.02
N ASN A 933 -42.93 22.13 23.86
CA ASN A 933 -43.96 22.33 24.91
C ASN A 933 -45.46 22.17 24.51
N SER A 934 -45.80 22.15 23.21
CA SER A 934 -47.18 21.93 22.70
C SER A 934 -47.34 20.64 21.89
N TYR A 935 -46.35 19.75 21.94
CA TYR A 935 -46.32 18.50 21.20
C TYR A 935 -45.91 17.36 22.12
N ARG A 936 -46.29 16.15 21.75
CA ARG A 936 -45.69 14.93 22.28
C ARG A 936 -45.11 14.10 21.15
N PHE A 937 -44.07 13.35 21.47
CA PHE A 937 -43.56 12.33 20.58
C PHE A 937 -44.63 11.23 20.40
N LYS A 938 -44.85 10.79 19.16
CA LYS A 938 -45.80 9.74 18.80
C LYS A 938 -45.09 8.40 18.66
N ASN A 939 -44.17 8.29 17.69
CA ASN A 939 -43.40 7.09 17.38
C ASN A 939 -42.29 7.39 16.36
N TRP A 940 -41.37 6.44 16.19
CA TRP A 940 -40.41 6.43 15.09
C TRP A 940 -40.95 5.66 13.88
N THR A 941 -40.55 6.05 12.68
CA THR A 941 -40.68 5.25 11.45
C THR A 941 -39.29 5.10 10.79
N GLY A 942 -39.03 3.95 10.16
CA GLY A 942 -37.70 3.60 9.61
C GLY A 942 -36.67 3.13 10.65
N CYS A 943 -37.02 3.16 11.94
CA CYS A 943 -36.14 2.75 13.03
C CYS A 943 -36.02 1.22 13.15
N THR A 944 -34.80 0.71 13.36
CA THR A 944 -34.57 -0.74 13.52
C THR A 944 -34.96 -1.25 14.91
N VAL A 945 -34.59 -0.54 15.98
CA VAL A 945 -34.93 -0.89 17.37
C VAL A 945 -35.51 0.33 18.09
N PRO A 946 -36.83 0.58 18.01
CA PRO A 946 -37.46 1.70 18.72
C PRO A 946 -37.74 1.35 20.19
N ALA A 947 -37.35 2.23 21.11
CA ALA A 947 -37.65 2.12 22.54
C ALA A 947 -38.11 3.49 23.08
N GLY A 948 -39.44 3.71 23.12
CA GLY A 948 -40.00 5.01 23.49
C GLY A 948 -39.57 6.11 22.52
N ASN A 949 -38.95 7.18 23.04
CA ASN A 949 -38.40 8.27 22.22
C ASN A 949 -36.96 8.01 21.74
N VAL A 950 -36.40 6.84 22.01
CA VAL A 950 -35.05 6.43 21.58
C VAL A 950 -35.16 5.50 20.36
N CYS A 951 -34.23 5.63 19.43
CA CYS A 951 -34.13 4.82 18.24
C CYS A 951 -32.68 4.37 18.02
N THR A 952 -32.43 3.06 18.05
CA THR A 952 -31.10 2.48 17.82
C THR A 952 -31.07 1.70 16.51
N MET A 953 -29.97 1.80 15.76
CA MET A 953 -29.76 1.11 14.50
C MET A 953 -28.28 0.83 14.21
N LEU A 954 -28.01 -0.27 13.52
CA LEU A 954 -26.71 -0.57 12.93
C LEU A 954 -26.59 0.13 11.58
N MET A 955 -25.55 0.93 11.36
CA MET A 955 -25.25 1.62 10.11
C MET A 955 -24.46 0.70 9.19
N ASN A 956 -25.15 -0.23 8.54
CA ASN A 956 -24.59 -1.17 7.56
C ASN A 956 -24.92 -0.83 6.10
N LYS A 957 -25.87 0.09 5.91
CA LYS A 957 -26.31 0.71 4.66
C LYS A 957 -26.99 2.03 5.00
N SER A 958 -27.13 2.91 4.00
CA SER A 958 -27.77 4.21 4.20
C SER A 958 -29.22 4.03 4.64
N LYS A 959 -29.68 4.88 5.56
CA LYS A 959 -30.98 4.74 6.24
C LYS A 959 -31.67 6.08 6.35
N THR A 960 -33.00 6.08 6.23
CA THR A 960 -33.84 7.22 6.59
C THR A 960 -34.74 6.87 7.78
N VAL A 961 -34.71 7.69 8.82
CA VAL A 961 -35.59 7.57 10.00
C VAL A 961 -36.37 8.85 10.23
N THR A 962 -37.64 8.73 10.65
CA THR A 962 -38.51 9.89 10.91
C THR A 962 -39.03 9.85 12.35
N ALA A 963 -38.84 10.96 13.07
CA ALA A 963 -39.47 11.20 14.36
C ALA A 963 -40.86 11.81 14.13
N ASN A 964 -41.90 11.12 14.59
CA ASN A 964 -43.27 11.59 14.43
C ASN A 964 -43.79 12.26 15.70
N PHE A 965 -44.38 13.45 15.58
CA PHE A 965 -44.94 14.24 16.68
C PHE A 965 -46.44 14.42 16.53
N VAL A 966 -47.14 14.73 17.62
CA VAL A 966 -48.56 15.15 17.58
C VAL A 966 -48.80 16.33 18.50
N GLY A 967 -49.66 17.26 18.07
CA GLY A 967 -50.05 18.43 18.84
C GLY A 967 -50.81 18.07 20.13
N MET A 968 -50.65 18.91 21.15
CA MET A 968 -51.35 18.85 22.42
C MET A 968 -52.04 20.18 22.72
N TYR A 969 -53.29 20.11 23.16
CA TYR A 969 -54.19 21.25 23.30
C TYR A 969 -54.74 21.37 24.73
N SER A 970 -55.60 22.35 24.95
CA SER A 970 -56.23 22.63 26.24
C SER A 970 -57.72 22.93 26.10
N ILE A 971 -58.47 22.60 27.15
CA ILE A 971 -59.87 23.00 27.32
C ILE A 971 -59.93 23.92 28.55
N SER A 972 -60.59 25.08 28.44
CA SER A 972 -60.74 26.02 29.54
C SER A 972 -62.12 26.67 29.59
N GLY A 973 -62.52 27.10 30.79
CA GLY A 973 -63.82 27.69 31.04
C GLY A 973 -63.91 28.35 32.40
N LYS A 974 -65.12 28.80 32.75
CA LYS A 974 -65.45 29.40 34.04
C LYS A 974 -66.66 28.76 34.69
N VAL A 975 -66.67 28.71 36.01
CA VAL A 975 -67.84 28.39 36.82
C VAL A 975 -68.27 29.63 37.61
N VAL A 976 -69.56 29.96 37.53
CA VAL A 976 -70.16 31.13 38.19
C VAL A 976 -71.45 30.75 38.93
N ASP A 977 -71.82 31.55 39.92
CA ASP A 977 -73.06 31.40 40.68
C ASP A 977 -74.31 31.92 39.91
N GLN A 978 -75.47 31.95 40.57
CA GLN A 978 -76.73 32.39 39.96
C GLN A 978 -76.71 33.87 39.55
N GLN A 979 -75.94 34.70 40.23
CA GLN A 979 -75.78 36.12 39.95
C GLN A 979 -74.66 36.40 38.95
N GLY A 980 -73.91 35.36 38.54
CA GLY A 980 -72.80 35.46 37.60
C GLY A 980 -71.47 35.80 38.26
N LEU A 981 -71.39 35.75 39.59
CA LEU A 981 -70.15 35.96 40.33
C LEU A 981 -69.27 34.69 40.26
N PRO A 982 -67.94 34.83 40.25
CA PRO A 982 -67.04 33.68 40.13
C PRO A 982 -67.13 32.72 41.31
N MET A 983 -67.15 31.41 41.02
CA MET A 983 -67.13 30.37 42.06
C MET A 983 -65.75 29.71 42.18
N PRO A 984 -64.95 30.04 43.20
CA PRO A 984 -63.68 29.37 43.46
C PRO A 984 -63.89 27.98 44.08
N ASN A 985 -62.85 27.13 43.99
CA ASN A 985 -62.80 25.80 44.62
C ASN A 985 -63.84 24.80 44.10
N VAL A 986 -64.44 25.04 42.93
CA VAL A 986 -65.32 24.06 42.27
C VAL A 986 -64.48 23.05 41.52
N THR A 987 -64.73 21.76 41.80
CA THR A 987 -64.08 20.67 41.07
C THR A 987 -64.81 20.43 39.75
N VAL A 988 -64.09 20.59 38.65
CA VAL A 988 -64.53 20.30 37.28
C VAL A 988 -63.84 19.02 36.83
N THR A 989 -64.64 18.08 36.31
CA THR A 989 -64.16 16.79 35.81
C THR A 989 -64.14 16.81 34.28
N LEU A 990 -63.06 16.30 33.70
CA LEU A 990 -62.92 16.03 32.27
C LEU A 990 -62.88 14.51 32.07
N GLU A 991 -63.78 14.00 31.24
CA GLU A 991 -63.84 12.59 30.86
C GLU A 991 -63.70 12.46 29.34
N SER A 992 -62.83 11.58 28.84
CA SER A 992 -62.81 11.28 27.41
C SER A 992 -64.04 10.45 27.03
N LEU A 993 -64.76 10.87 25.99
CA LEU A 993 -65.89 10.11 25.44
C LEU A 993 -65.35 9.15 24.38
N ALA A 994 -65.48 7.85 24.63
CA ALA A 994 -64.87 6.81 23.81
C ALA A 994 -65.33 6.87 22.34
N GLY A 995 -64.41 7.24 21.46
CA GLY A 995 -64.41 6.97 20.04
C GLY A 995 -62.95 6.85 19.59
N GLY A 996 -62.53 5.66 19.14
CA GLY A 996 -61.21 5.45 18.53
C GLY A 996 -60.07 4.93 19.43
N GLY A 997 -60.33 4.06 20.41
CA GLY A 997 -59.28 3.25 21.05
C GLY A 997 -58.26 4.00 21.93
N GLN A 998 -58.55 5.22 22.38
CA GLN A 998 -57.70 5.95 23.33
C GLN A 998 -58.04 5.62 24.80
N PRO A 999 -57.07 5.66 25.73
CA PRO A 999 -57.33 5.36 27.15
C PRO A 999 -58.39 6.30 27.75
N ALA A 1000 -59.19 5.79 28.69
CA ALA A 1000 -60.12 6.61 29.46
C ALA A 1000 -59.34 7.64 30.29
N ILE A 1001 -59.43 8.92 29.92
CA ILE A 1001 -58.82 10.03 30.66
C ILE A 1001 -59.91 10.60 31.56
N SER A 1002 -59.78 10.42 32.88
CA SER A 1002 -60.47 11.23 33.87
C SER A 1002 -59.46 12.18 34.52
N ARG A 1003 -59.75 13.48 34.48
CA ARG A 1003 -58.92 14.54 35.06
C ARG A 1003 -59.80 15.49 35.85
N LEU A 1004 -59.26 16.00 36.95
CA LEU A 1004 -59.90 17.02 37.76
C LEU A 1004 -59.13 18.34 37.61
N ALA A 1005 -59.88 19.43 37.53
CA ALA A 1005 -59.36 20.78 37.67
C ALA A 1005 -60.22 21.50 38.69
N VAL A 1006 -59.58 22.29 39.56
CA VAL A 1006 -60.29 23.11 40.55
C VAL A 1006 -60.29 24.55 40.07
N THR A 1007 -61.42 25.23 40.18
CA THR A 1007 -61.52 26.64 39.77
C THR A 1007 -60.69 27.56 40.68
N ASP A 1008 -60.02 28.53 40.06
CA ASP A 1008 -59.25 29.56 40.77
C ASP A 1008 -60.16 30.60 41.48
N ALA A 1009 -59.55 31.59 42.15
CA ALA A 1009 -60.26 32.70 42.80
C ALA A 1009 -61.23 33.47 41.89
N TYR A 1010 -61.08 33.35 40.57
CA TYR A 1010 -61.91 33.98 39.54
C TYR A 1010 -62.81 32.97 38.81
N GLY A 1011 -63.03 31.80 39.40
CA GLY A 1011 -63.90 30.76 38.88
C GLY A 1011 -63.38 30.07 37.62
N LYS A 1012 -62.12 30.28 37.21
CA LYS A 1012 -61.58 29.73 35.96
C LYS A 1012 -60.97 28.35 36.18
N TYR A 1013 -61.14 27.45 35.23
CA TYR A 1013 -60.46 26.15 35.19
C TYR A 1013 -59.80 25.91 33.82
N LYS A 1014 -58.77 25.05 33.80
CA LYS A 1014 -58.07 24.67 32.57
C LYS A 1014 -57.52 23.24 32.64
N PHE A 1015 -57.82 22.46 31.61
CA PHE A 1015 -57.18 21.17 31.31
C PHE A 1015 -56.14 21.38 30.22
N THR A 1016 -54.92 20.87 30.39
CA THR A 1016 -53.82 20.98 29.42
C THR A 1016 -53.34 19.61 28.97
N LYS A 1017 -52.50 19.57 27.93
CA LYS A 1017 -51.92 18.34 27.37
C LYS A 1017 -52.95 17.34 26.83
N LEU A 1018 -54.03 17.85 26.24
CA LEU A 1018 -55.09 17.02 25.67
C LEU A 1018 -54.80 16.71 24.20
N PRO A 1019 -54.77 15.43 23.78
CA PRO A 1019 -54.74 15.10 22.37
C PRO A 1019 -56.05 15.50 21.68
N ASN A 1020 -56.06 15.47 20.34
CA ASN A 1020 -57.31 15.54 19.59
C ASN A 1020 -58.27 14.43 20.04
N GLY A 1021 -59.54 14.79 20.21
CA GLY A 1021 -60.53 13.89 20.77
C GLY A 1021 -61.76 14.62 21.26
N THR A 1022 -62.77 13.86 21.66
CA THR A 1022 -64.00 14.41 22.20
C THR A 1022 -64.09 14.13 23.70
N TYR A 1023 -64.41 15.16 24.46
CA TYR A 1023 -64.41 15.13 25.91
C TYR A 1023 -65.74 15.60 26.47
N LYS A 1024 -66.12 15.10 27.63
CA LYS A 1024 -67.21 15.58 28.46
C LYS A 1024 -66.61 16.36 29.63
N VAL A 1025 -67.04 17.61 29.81
CA VAL A 1025 -66.64 18.47 30.92
C VAL A 1025 -67.84 18.65 31.85
N SER A 1026 -67.69 18.38 33.14
CA SER A 1026 -68.80 18.42 34.11
C SER A 1026 -68.35 19.02 35.46
N PRO A 1027 -68.96 20.12 35.94
CA PRO A 1027 -68.74 20.63 37.29
C PRO A 1027 -69.75 20.00 38.26
N GLY A 1028 -69.36 19.07 39.13
CA GLY A 1028 -70.22 18.57 40.23
C GLY A 1028 -71.68 18.21 39.86
N PHE A 1029 -72.58 18.20 40.86
CA PHE A 1029 -73.92 17.60 40.73
C PHE A 1029 -75.10 18.58 40.48
N THR A 1030 -74.91 19.91 40.47
CA THR A 1030 -76.02 20.88 40.25
C THR A 1030 -75.60 22.15 39.50
N PHE A 1031 -75.47 22.08 38.16
CA PHE A 1031 -75.17 23.22 37.27
C PHE A 1031 -75.92 23.08 35.94
N ASN A 1032 -76.16 24.19 35.22
CA ASN A 1032 -76.74 24.17 33.89
C ASN A 1032 -75.77 24.77 32.84
N PRO A 1033 -75.41 24.04 31.78
CA PRO A 1033 -75.69 22.61 31.57
C PRO A 1033 -74.93 21.71 32.55
N LEU A 1034 -75.46 20.53 32.91
CA LEU A 1034 -74.81 19.59 33.84
C LEU A 1034 -73.46 19.08 33.32
N SER A 1035 -73.30 19.04 32.00
CA SER A 1035 -72.03 18.78 31.34
C SER A 1035 -72.02 19.40 29.94
N ARG A 1036 -70.83 19.58 29.36
CA ARG A 1036 -70.66 19.99 27.96
C ARG A 1036 -69.75 19.01 27.23
N LYS A 1037 -70.17 18.61 26.03
CA LYS A 1037 -69.35 17.85 25.09
C LYS A 1037 -68.47 18.83 24.32
N VAL A 1038 -67.16 18.61 24.31
CA VAL A 1038 -66.16 19.49 23.71
C VAL A 1038 -65.24 18.65 22.82
N THR A 1039 -65.18 18.99 21.54
CA THR A 1039 -64.28 18.34 20.58
C THR A 1039 -63.04 19.19 20.39
N VAL A 1040 -61.87 18.59 20.62
CA VAL A 1040 -60.56 19.18 20.35
C VAL A 1040 -60.08 18.64 19.01
N MET A 1041 -59.95 19.53 18.02
CA MET A 1041 -59.35 19.27 16.72
C MET A 1041 -58.38 20.40 16.40
N ASP A 1042 -57.09 20.12 16.56
CA ASP A 1042 -55.98 20.99 16.19
C ASP A 1042 -56.01 22.41 16.79
N GLY A 1043 -56.65 22.58 17.95
CA GLY A 1043 -56.78 23.88 18.61
C GLY A 1043 -57.28 23.85 20.05
N ASN A 1044 -56.87 24.85 20.84
CA ASN A 1044 -57.34 25.07 22.20
C ASN A 1044 -58.82 25.46 22.21
N GLN A 1045 -59.58 24.90 23.15
CA GLN A 1045 -61.01 25.16 23.31
C GLN A 1045 -61.24 26.02 24.56
N GLY A 1046 -61.85 27.18 24.38
CA GLY A 1046 -62.18 28.13 25.47
C GLY A 1046 -63.69 28.33 25.63
N GLY A 1047 -64.09 29.05 26.68
CA GLY A 1047 -65.49 29.46 26.85
C GLY A 1047 -66.44 28.32 27.24
N VAL A 1048 -65.91 27.22 27.77
CA VAL A 1048 -66.71 26.10 28.28
C VAL A 1048 -67.24 26.48 29.67
N ASN A 1049 -68.19 27.41 29.73
CA ASN A 1049 -68.65 27.97 31.01
C ASN A 1049 -69.85 27.21 31.59
N PHE A 1050 -70.00 27.28 32.91
CA PHE A 1050 -71.08 26.67 33.68
C PHE A 1050 -71.64 27.66 34.70
N LYS A 1051 -72.95 27.60 34.92
CA LYS A 1051 -73.67 28.44 35.87
C LYS A 1051 -74.47 27.58 36.84
N LEU A 1052 -74.41 27.88 38.13
CA LEU A 1052 -75.14 27.15 39.17
C LEU A 1052 -76.66 27.30 38.98
N VAL A 1053 -77.41 26.21 39.10
CA VAL A 1053 -78.89 26.17 39.09
C VAL A 1053 -79.34 25.23 40.22
N TYR A 1054 -80.43 25.59 40.91
CA TYR A 1054 -80.94 24.85 42.08
C TYR A 1054 -81.08 23.35 41.83
#